data_AF-A0A1Q4Z9L8-F1
#
_entry.id   AF-A0A1Q4Z9L8-F1
#
_cell.length_a   1.000
_cell.length_b   1.000
_cell.length_c   1.000
_cell.angle_alpha   90.00
_cell.angle_beta   90.00
_cell.angle_gamma   90.00
#
_symmetry.space_group_name_H-M   'P 1'
#
loop_
_entity.id
_entity.type
_entity.pdbx_description
1 polymer ?
#
loop_
_entity_poly.entity_id
_entity_poly.type
_entity_poly.pdbx_seq_one_letter_code
_entity_poly.pdbx_strand_id
1 'polypeptide(L)'
;MRTLTGIRRRTGAFRARAGAALAVLVLLGSAGTTVAAGPSTVSSATATTAPTGRFAEGATQPERLAEELRRNPVYVSADRPRRLPRSLAPDIAALAERTGVPTYVLALPAGDATLLALVRDRLGEDGLYVLIGDHSSISASAFGVDVPDEEACRIALYGTPYGAGPLAAFESFVDAIASGRDRAAAKADELYDRYHKNGKPDLYISSTDRQNQNLLLGLAVVVIPGLVLALGIRLSRRRSQSAGKKKSAVPTKPPAVTLAKGSGEGSGKAAAKPKAPARTTWFPARRRGVLPVTTMAAVAAAVAVVLAAPTVFPQTVDRPDLSVTQGDLDARVEEVAAGLAAGPVYQDPSTADLLTGADLPAIRQRIADLAPKGPVHVLVTPTDGDDESGGDRSILLARVHQRTGQNGVYVLIDPVSGRIDLDTFGTDQDAARRFRGLPSTVLYPEYRSDGDLRVVPRLNRTLDAVAAARPSEGDDPANRDAGLPPLRDNRLPGLFTSDFGPGIMLGTMLLGTLLLIAWLGIVITRAVLRSLRTRAADPSPSPAGPRHATALPSVRQLRAWAATDVRELTGRLAAVGQEAPGRARAWDCLDAAELLAGSGSGSGDRCPDEAAEAGRLAAVLVLAQAGLAALQGHLHPTLCRLNPLHGEATGGRVPGWLVDLGVGPRSTRLCPACRDALRRSGANRSTAGPATREREVTERLLRLPAADSRTRTAWDEAGQVLPAAREGLETLILRARESASVQ
;
A
#
# COMPACT_ATOMS: atom_id res chain seq x y z
N MET A 1 40.21 -4.86 -16.00
CA MET A 1 41.45 -4.05 -16.02
C MET A 1 41.13 -2.67 -15.44
N ARG A 2 41.93 -2.23 -14.44
CA ARG A 2 42.11 -0.85 -13.93
C ARG A 2 40.89 -0.13 -13.31
N THR A 3 40.71 -0.24 -11.99
CA THR A 3 41.28 0.60 -10.88
C THR A 3 40.44 1.83 -10.52
N LEU A 4 39.57 1.68 -9.52
CA LEU A 4 39.05 2.79 -8.69
C LEU A 4 39.89 2.83 -7.41
N THR A 5 40.65 3.91 -7.23
CA THR A 5 41.41 4.19 -6.01
C THR A 5 40.95 5.52 -5.42
N GLY A 6 40.70 5.53 -4.11
CA GLY A 6 41.00 6.66 -3.24
C GLY A 6 39.86 7.63 -2.91
N ILE A 7 39.02 7.29 -1.93
CA ILE A 7 38.43 8.30 -1.03
C ILE A 7 38.94 8.05 0.39
N ARG A 8 39.73 9.03 0.82
CA ARG A 8 40.52 9.08 2.04
C ARG A 8 39.61 9.36 3.24
N ARG A 9 39.70 8.52 4.27
CA ARG A 9 39.12 8.71 5.61
C ARG A 9 39.46 10.10 6.17
N ARG A 10 38.44 10.88 6.55
CA ARG A 10 38.55 11.92 7.58
C ARG A 10 37.76 11.48 8.81
N THR A 11 38.48 11.04 9.83
CA THR A 11 37.98 10.85 11.19
C THR A 11 37.89 12.21 11.88
N GLY A 12 36.71 12.82 11.88
CA GLY A 12 36.37 13.97 12.71
C GLY A 12 35.59 13.52 13.94
N ALA A 13 36.19 13.66 15.12
CA ALA A 13 35.56 13.35 16.40
C ALA A 13 34.51 14.42 16.76
N PHE A 14 33.22 14.11 16.60
CA PHE A 14 32.14 14.89 17.22
C PHE A 14 31.86 14.36 18.63
N ARG A 15 32.49 14.98 19.63
CA ARG A 15 32.06 14.89 21.03
C ARG A 15 30.82 15.78 21.21
N ALA A 16 29.63 15.17 21.23
CA ALA A 16 28.39 15.83 21.63
C ALA A 16 28.42 16.12 23.15
N ARG A 17 28.56 17.39 23.51
CA ARG A 17 28.13 17.91 24.81
C ARG A 17 26.61 18.07 24.78
N ALA A 18 25.89 17.08 25.28
CA ALA A 18 24.49 17.22 25.64
C ALA A 18 24.42 17.90 27.02
N GLY A 19 24.05 19.17 27.06
CA GLY A 19 23.87 19.91 28.29
C GLY A 19 23.11 21.22 28.05
N ALA A 20 21.88 21.27 28.56
CA ALA A 20 21.07 22.46 28.83
C ALA A 20 20.56 23.29 27.62
N ALA A 21 19.41 22.89 27.06
CA ALA A 21 18.49 23.80 26.38
C ALA A 21 17.06 23.26 26.50
N LEU A 22 16.50 23.31 27.71
CA LEU A 22 15.10 22.94 27.99
C LEU A 22 14.57 23.84 29.11
N ALA A 23 14.59 25.15 28.87
CA ALA A 23 14.06 26.17 29.80
C ALA A 23 13.82 27.55 29.16
N VAL A 24 13.43 27.68 27.89
CA VAL A 24 13.08 29.00 27.29
C VAL A 24 11.79 29.00 26.43
N LEU A 25 11.16 27.86 26.15
CA LEU A 25 9.99 27.79 25.24
C LEU A 25 8.63 27.84 25.97
N VAL A 26 8.46 28.75 26.94
CA VAL A 26 7.16 29.04 27.61
C VAL A 26 6.86 30.55 27.73
N LEU A 27 7.74 31.45 27.30
CA LEU A 27 7.52 32.89 27.38
C LEU A 27 7.91 33.57 26.07
N LEU A 28 6.95 33.68 25.13
CA LEU A 28 6.81 34.73 24.09
C LEU A 28 5.83 34.23 23.02
N GLY A 29 4.66 34.85 22.91
CA GLY A 29 3.72 34.56 21.84
C GLY A 29 2.27 35.02 22.03
N SER A 30 2.01 36.01 22.89
CA SER A 30 0.75 36.76 22.92
C SER A 30 0.91 38.03 22.09
N ALA A 31 0.41 38.01 20.85
CA ALA A 31 0.06 39.14 19.98
C ALA A 31 -0.57 38.53 18.72
N GLY A 32 -1.69 38.95 18.15
CA GLY A 32 -2.69 39.96 18.48
C GLY A 32 -3.80 39.77 17.45
N THR A 33 -5.04 39.78 17.90
CA THR A 33 -6.22 39.87 17.03
C THR A 33 -6.27 41.27 16.44
N THR A 34 -6.17 41.40 15.12
CA THR A 34 -6.56 42.62 14.39
C THR A 34 -7.60 42.27 13.35
N VAL A 35 -8.83 42.73 13.63
CA VAL A 35 -9.94 42.92 12.71
C VAL A 35 -9.72 44.25 11.97
N ALA A 36 -9.82 44.26 10.64
CA ALA A 36 -10.15 45.40 9.78
C ALA A 36 -10.34 44.86 8.34
N ALA A 37 -11.56 44.75 7.80
CA ALA A 37 -12.37 45.81 7.17
C ALA A 37 -11.86 46.21 5.76
N GLY A 38 -12.68 45.92 4.75
CA GLY A 38 -12.60 46.49 3.40
C GLY A 38 -13.27 45.63 2.34
N PRO A 39 -14.58 45.78 2.05
CA PRO A 39 -15.15 45.25 0.82
C PRO A 39 -14.74 46.18 -0.33
N SER A 40 -13.82 45.70 -1.17
CA SER A 40 -13.56 46.35 -2.46
C SER A 40 -14.77 46.11 -3.35
N THR A 41 -15.52 47.17 -3.62
CA THR A 41 -16.49 47.28 -4.72
C THR A 41 -15.75 47.03 -6.03
N VAL A 42 -15.89 45.83 -6.59
CA VAL A 42 -15.45 45.54 -7.95
C VAL A 42 -16.54 46.03 -8.88
N SER A 43 -16.17 46.97 -9.72
CA SER A 43 -16.99 47.58 -10.75
C SER A 43 -17.47 46.50 -11.72
N SER A 44 -18.78 46.27 -11.81
CA SER A 44 -19.40 45.46 -12.85
C SER A 44 -19.16 46.11 -14.21
N ALA A 45 -18.17 45.62 -14.93
CA ALA A 45 -17.92 45.97 -16.32
C ALA A 45 -18.57 44.91 -17.22
N THR A 46 -19.62 45.37 -17.90
CA THR A 46 -20.15 44.92 -19.20
C THR A 46 -20.38 43.42 -19.40
N ALA A 47 -21.67 43.05 -19.39
CA ALA A 47 -22.20 41.80 -19.90
C ALA A 47 -21.61 41.49 -21.29
N THR A 48 -20.87 40.38 -21.37
CA THR A 48 -20.57 39.70 -22.62
C THR A 48 -21.89 39.35 -23.28
N THR A 49 -22.16 39.96 -24.42
CA THR A 49 -23.31 39.70 -25.28
C THR A 49 -23.38 38.19 -25.53
N ALA A 50 -24.46 37.54 -25.08
CA ALA A 50 -24.75 36.15 -25.43
C ALA A 50 -24.74 35.99 -26.96
N PRO A 51 -24.25 34.86 -27.50
CA PRO A 51 -24.22 34.64 -28.95
C PRO A 51 -25.65 34.51 -29.47
N THR A 52 -26.25 35.62 -29.89
CA THR A 52 -27.56 35.66 -30.57
C THR A 52 -27.43 35.49 -32.10
N GLY A 53 -26.29 34.97 -32.56
CA GLY A 53 -26.03 34.72 -33.98
C GLY A 53 -26.78 33.48 -34.44
N ARG A 54 -27.92 33.65 -35.09
CA ARG A 54 -28.61 32.60 -35.84
C ARG A 54 -27.65 32.00 -36.87
N PHE A 55 -27.07 30.83 -36.58
CA PHE A 55 -26.26 30.12 -37.55
C PHE A 55 -27.12 29.75 -38.76
N ALA A 56 -26.51 29.78 -39.95
CA ALA A 56 -27.17 29.28 -41.15
C ALA A 56 -27.65 27.84 -40.89
N GLU A 57 -28.88 27.55 -41.30
CA GLU A 57 -29.49 26.26 -41.05
C GLU A 57 -28.65 25.15 -41.69
N GLY A 58 -28.23 24.17 -40.90
CA GLY A 58 -27.34 23.10 -41.36
C GLY A 58 -25.84 23.43 -41.36
N ALA A 59 -25.43 24.58 -40.81
CA ALA A 59 -24.01 24.90 -40.64
C ALA A 59 -23.32 23.82 -39.80
N THR A 60 -22.15 23.34 -40.24
CA THR A 60 -21.39 22.30 -39.53
C THR A 60 -20.72 22.85 -38.26
N GLN A 61 -20.33 21.98 -37.32
CA GLN A 61 -19.62 22.39 -36.09
C GLN A 61 -18.41 23.29 -36.39
N PRO A 62 -17.50 22.98 -37.33
CA PRO A 62 -16.37 23.87 -37.65
C PRO A 62 -16.81 25.23 -38.19
N GLU A 63 -17.91 25.32 -38.94
CA GLU A 63 -18.43 26.60 -39.45
C GLU A 63 -18.97 27.48 -38.32
N ARG A 64 -19.68 26.88 -37.36
CA ARG A 64 -20.21 27.59 -36.19
C ARG A 64 -19.06 28.12 -35.32
N LEU A 65 -18.07 27.27 -35.04
CA LEU A 65 -16.89 27.66 -34.26
C LEU A 65 -16.05 28.72 -34.97
N ALA A 66 -15.83 28.61 -36.29
CA ALA A 66 -15.13 29.64 -37.06
C ALA A 66 -15.87 30.98 -37.01
N GLU A 67 -17.20 30.99 -37.09
CA GLU A 67 -17.99 32.21 -36.95
C GLU A 67 -17.90 32.83 -35.55
N GLU A 68 -17.86 32.03 -34.48
CA GLU A 68 -17.58 32.57 -33.14
C GLU A 68 -16.16 33.16 -33.04
N LEU A 69 -15.17 32.47 -33.64
CA LEU A 69 -13.78 32.95 -33.64
C LEU A 69 -13.57 34.24 -34.46
N ARG A 70 -14.39 34.51 -35.48
CA ARG A 70 -14.41 35.80 -36.19
C ARG A 70 -14.82 36.95 -35.27
N ARG A 71 -15.70 36.68 -34.30
CA ARG A 71 -16.19 37.70 -33.35
C ARG A 71 -15.23 37.89 -32.19
N ASN A 72 -14.68 36.79 -31.68
CA ASN A 72 -13.72 36.80 -30.59
C ASN A 72 -12.71 35.67 -30.80
N PRO A 73 -11.39 35.94 -30.82
CA PRO A 73 -10.38 34.90 -31.01
C PRO A 73 -10.38 33.81 -29.93
N VAL A 74 -11.11 33.99 -28.82
CA VAL A 74 -11.30 32.99 -27.79
C VAL A 74 -12.78 32.63 -27.65
N TYR A 75 -13.08 31.34 -27.80
CA TYR A 75 -14.39 30.76 -27.53
C TYR A 75 -14.31 29.74 -26.40
N VAL A 76 -15.13 29.91 -25.36
CA VAL A 76 -15.25 29.00 -24.22
C VAL A 76 -16.67 28.44 -24.19
N SER A 77 -16.81 27.12 -24.29
CA SER A 77 -18.13 26.47 -24.22
C SER A 77 -18.80 26.72 -22.86
N ALA A 78 -20.14 26.82 -22.86
CA ALA A 78 -20.94 26.89 -21.64
C ALA A 78 -21.13 25.51 -20.98
N ASP A 79 -20.59 24.42 -21.55
CA ASP A 79 -20.86 23.07 -21.08
C ASP A 79 -20.23 22.69 -19.74
N ARG A 80 -19.16 23.38 -19.34
CA ARG A 80 -18.40 23.02 -18.13
C ARG A 80 -18.01 24.22 -17.27
N PRO A 81 -18.99 25.03 -16.82
CA PRO A 81 -18.71 26.25 -16.08
C PRO A 81 -17.96 26.01 -14.77
N ARG A 82 -18.01 24.80 -14.19
CA ARG A 82 -17.29 24.49 -12.94
C ARG A 82 -15.80 24.19 -13.13
N ARG A 83 -15.39 23.78 -14.33
CA ARG A 83 -13.98 23.50 -14.66
C ARG A 83 -13.34 24.62 -15.48
N LEU A 84 -14.10 25.21 -16.39
CA LEU A 84 -13.64 26.29 -17.25
C LEU A 84 -14.78 27.29 -17.47
N PRO A 85 -15.04 28.19 -16.51
CA PRO A 85 -16.07 29.20 -16.64
C PRO A 85 -15.76 30.17 -17.79
N ARG A 86 -16.81 30.68 -18.45
CA ARG A 86 -16.69 31.65 -19.55
C ARG A 86 -16.09 32.97 -19.11
N SER A 87 -16.25 33.32 -17.83
CA SER A 87 -15.60 34.45 -17.21
C SER A 87 -14.06 34.42 -17.29
N LEU A 88 -13.44 33.26 -17.60
CA LEU A 88 -12.00 33.15 -17.87
C LEU A 88 -11.60 33.51 -19.31
N ALA A 89 -12.54 33.73 -20.23
CA ALA A 89 -12.20 34.08 -21.61
C ALA A 89 -11.25 35.29 -21.74
N PRO A 90 -11.38 36.37 -20.95
CA PRO A 90 -10.42 37.49 -20.96
C PRO A 90 -9.01 37.08 -20.52
N ASP A 91 -8.88 36.23 -19.51
CA ASP A 91 -7.57 35.74 -19.04
C ASP A 91 -6.91 34.84 -20.08
N ILE A 92 -7.70 33.98 -20.73
CA ILE A 92 -7.24 33.15 -21.86
C ILE A 92 -6.81 34.04 -23.03
N ALA A 93 -7.56 35.09 -23.37
CA ALA A 93 -7.19 36.02 -24.42
C ALA A 93 -5.87 36.74 -24.11
N ALA A 94 -5.70 37.23 -22.87
CA ALA A 94 -4.46 37.86 -22.42
C ALA A 94 -3.25 36.90 -22.49
N LEU A 95 -3.46 35.60 -22.19
CA LEU A 95 -2.43 34.58 -22.38
C LEU A 95 -2.15 34.32 -23.87
N ALA A 96 -3.18 34.24 -24.71
CA ALA A 96 -3.04 34.01 -26.15
C ALA A 96 -2.23 35.12 -26.83
N GLU A 97 -2.40 36.39 -26.43
CA GLU A 97 -1.63 37.52 -26.94
C GLU A 97 -0.11 37.39 -26.68
N ARG A 98 0.29 36.73 -25.60
CA ARG A 98 1.71 36.55 -25.23
C ARG A 98 2.46 35.58 -26.15
N THR A 99 1.76 34.83 -26.99
CA THR A 99 2.39 33.93 -27.98
C THR A 99 3.15 34.70 -29.08
N GLY A 100 2.79 35.97 -29.33
CA GLY A 100 3.39 36.81 -30.36
C GLY A 100 2.89 36.53 -31.79
N VAL A 101 1.92 35.64 -31.98
CA VAL A 101 1.27 35.34 -33.26
C VAL A 101 -0.26 35.40 -33.11
N PRO A 102 -1.04 35.63 -34.19
CA PRO A 102 -2.50 35.48 -34.13
C PRO A 102 -2.86 34.10 -33.56
N THR A 103 -3.55 34.07 -32.43
CA THR A 103 -3.85 32.84 -31.70
C THR A 103 -5.34 32.72 -31.47
N TYR A 104 -5.91 31.61 -31.94
CA TYR A 104 -7.34 31.31 -31.85
C TYR A 104 -7.53 30.15 -30.88
N VAL A 105 -8.29 30.38 -29.80
CA VAL A 105 -8.45 29.40 -28.72
C VAL A 105 -9.89 28.91 -28.66
N LEU A 106 -10.05 27.60 -28.76
CA LEU A 106 -11.29 26.88 -28.55
C LEU A 106 -11.19 26.12 -27.24
N ALA A 107 -12.13 26.33 -26.31
CA ALA A 107 -12.21 25.55 -25.10
C ALA A 107 -13.50 24.75 -25.06
N LEU A 108 -13.40 23.47 -25.42
CA LEU A 108 -14.53 22.60 -25.78
C LEU A 108 -14.49 21.30 -24.97
N PRO A 109 -15.63 20.64 -24.75
CA PRO A 109 -15.68 19.33 -24.10
C PRO A 109 -15.17 18.18 -24.97
N ALA A 110 -14.99 18.40 -26.27
CA ALA A 110 -14.44 17.42 -27.19
C ALA A 110 -13.86 18.11 -28.43
N GLY A 111 -12.86 17.48 -29.03
CA GLY A 111 -12.21 17.93 -30.26
C GLY A 111 -10.80 17.38 -30.39
N ASP A 112 -10.20 17.58 -31.56
CA ASP A 112 -8.84 17.16 -31.87
C ASP A 112 -8.18 18.15 -32.86
N ALA A 113 -6.97 17.82 -33.32
CA ALA A 113 -6.27 18.60 -34.33
C ALA A 113 -7.02 18.65 -35.68
N THR A 114 -7.82 17.62 -36.00
CA THR A 114 -8.65 17.58 -37.20
C THR A 114 -9.71 18.68 -37.17
N LEU A 115 -10.37 18.87 -36.02
CA LEU A 115 -11.31 19.96 -35.82
C LEU A 115 -10.63 21.33 -35.99
N LEU A 116 -9.42 21.51 -35.45
CA LEU A 116 -8.66 22.77 -35.59
C LEU A 116 -8.37 23.10 -37.06
N ALA A 117 -7.94 22.11 -37.85
CA ALA A 117 -7.72 22.27 -39.29
C ALA A 117 -9.01 22.66 -40.04
N LEU A 118 -10.12 21.99 -39.74
CA LEU A 118 -11.42 22.30 -40.36
C LEU A 118 -11.91 23.71 -39.99
N VAL A 119 -11.75 24.11 -38.73
CA VAL A 119 -12.10 25.47 -38.27
C VAL A 119 -11.24 26.49 -38.99
N ARG A 120 -9.93 26.27 -39.10
CA ARG A 120 -9.01 27.13 -39.86
C ARG A 120 -9.43 27.26 -41.31
N ASP A 121 -9.79 26.16 -41.98
CA ASP A 121 -10.23 26.21 -43.38
C ASP A 121 -11.52 27.02 -43.57
N ARG A 122 -12.39 27.08 -42.55
CA ARG A 122 -13.59 27.93 -42.57
C ARG A 122 -13.33 29.37 -42.12
N LEU A 123 -12.40 29.58 -41.20
CA LEU A 123 -12.03 30.90 -40.69
C LEU A 123 -11.24 31.68 -41.75
N GLY A 124 -10.31 31.01 -42.44
CA GLY A 124 -9.52 31.57 -43.53
C GLY A 124 -8.32 32.40 -43.08
N GLU A 125 -7.96 32.36 -41.79
CA GLU A 125 -6.89 33.17 -41.21
C GLU A 125 -5.69 32.27 -40.83
N ASP A 126 -4.47 32.77 -41.08
CA ASP A 126 -3.24 32.13 -40.61
C ASP A 126 -3.01 32.45 -39.11
N GLY A 127 -2.44 31.51 -38.36
CA GLY A 127 -2.22 31.65 -36.93
C GLY A 127 -2.02 30.32 -36.20
N LEU A 128 -1.92 30.43 -34.88
CA LEU A 128 -1.87 29.30 -33.96
C LEU A 128 -3.28 28.97 -33.47
N TYR A 129 -3.76 27.77 -33.79
CA TYR A 129 -5.06 27.30 -33.34
C TYR A 129 -4.87 26.36 -32.15
N VAL A 130 -5.57 26.62 -31.05
CA VAL A 130 -5.40 25.88 -29.80
C VAL A 130 -6.76 25.36 -29.33
N LEU A 131 -6.80 24.08 -28.99
CA LEU A 131 -7.92 23.42 -28.33
C LEU A 131 -7.54 23.13 -26.87
N ILE A 132 -8.26 23.74 -25.93
CA ILE A 132 -8.24 23.40 -24.51
C ILE A 132 -9.36 22.38 -24.27
N GLY A 133 -8.98 21.11 -24.13
CA GLY A 133 -9.91 19.99 -23.99
C GLY A 133 -10.01 19.45 -22.57
N ASP A 134 -10.50 18.22 -22.48
CA ASP A 134 -10.72 17.49 -21.24
C ASP A 134 -9.44 17.31 -20.46
N HIS A 135 -9.56 17.27 -19.14
CA HIS A 135 -8.45 17.00 -18.22
C HIS A 135 -7.23 17.94 -18.43
N SER A 136 -7.48 19.18 -18.87
CA SER A 136 -6.42 20.16 -19.18
C SER A 136 -5.49 19.69 -20.32
N SER A 137 -5.99 18.84 -21.22
CA SER A 137 -5.31 18.51 -22.47
C SER A 137 -5.29 19.73 -23.38
N ILE A 138 -4.16 19.93 -24.06
CA ILE A 138 -3.98 20.98 -25.03
C ILE A 138 -3.58 20.32 -26.33
N SER A 139 -4.35 20.57 -27.39
CA SER A 139 -3.97 20.27 -28.76
C SER A 139 -3.77 21.58 -29.48
N ALA A 140 -2.74 21.69 -30.32
CA ALA A 140 -2.50 22.90 -31.08
C ALA A 140 -2.06 22.53 -32.50
N SER A 141 -2.29 23.46 -33.42
CA SER A 141 -1.81 23.36 -34.80
C SER A 141 -1.47 24.76 -35.32
N ALA A 142 -0.23 24.93 -35.74
CA ALA A 142 0.24 26.15 -36.39
C ALA A 142 -0.05 26.12 -37.91
N PHE A 143 -0.73 27.16 -38.41
CA PHE A 143 -0.99 27.34 -39.84
C PHE A 143 -0.44 28.67 -40.32
N GLY A 144 0.49 28.66 -41.27
CA GLY A 144 1.10 29.87 -41.83
C GLY A 144 2.08 30.60 -40.88
N VAL A 145 2.31 30.07 -39.67
CA VAL A 145 3.23 30.63 -38.67
C VAL A 145 4.26 29.58 -38.21
N ASP A 146 5.46 30.02 -37.85
CA ASP A 146 6.55 29.15 -37.42
C ASP A 146 6.70 29.18 -35.89
N VAL A 147 5.99 28.30 -35.18
CA VAL A 147 6.02 28.17 -33.71
C VAL A 147 6.20 26.71 -33.28
N PRO A 148 6.76 26.43 -32.10
CA PRO A 148 6.97 25.06 -31.62
C PRO A 148 5.72 24.53 -30.88
N ASP A 149 4.62 24.37 -31.60
CA ASP A 149 3.32 23.96 -31.06
C ASP A 149 3.31 22.53 -30.52
N GLU A 150 3.97 21.58 -31.20
CA GLU A 150 4.12 20.20 -30.70
C GLU A 150 4.92 20.14 -29.39
N GLU A 151 6.07 20.82 -29.32
CA GLU A 151 6.88 20.89 -28.09
C GLU A 151 6.13 21.62 -26.97
N ALA A 152 5.38 22.68 -27.28
CA ALA A 152 4.58 23.40 -26.30
C ALA A 152 3.44 22.53 -25.74
N CYS A 153 2.75 21.74 -26.58
CA CYS A 153 1.77 20.75 -26.14
C CYS A 153 2.41 19.72 -25.19
N ARG A 154 3.61 19.21 -25.52
CA ARG A 154 4.37 18.30 -24.63
C ARG A 154 4.75 18.97 -23.31
N ILE A 155 5.22 20.21 -23.31
CA ILE A 155 5.56 20.96 -22.09
C ILE A 155 4.32 21.17 -21.23
N ALA A 156 3.19 21.54 -21.80
CA ALA A 156 1.95 21.68 -21.06
C ALA A 156 1.51 20.35 -20.45
N LEU A 157 1.58 19.25 -21.21
CA LEU A 157 1.19 17.91 -20.76
C LEU A 157 2.08 17.38 -19.63
N TYR A 158 3.41 17.45 -19.78
CA TYR A 158 4.36 16.86 -18.84
C TYR A 158 4.84 17.82 -17.75
N GLY A 159 4.81 19.13 -18.01
CA GLY A 159 5.32 20.16 -17.12
C GLY A 159 4.29 20.72 -16.15
N THR A 160 3.01 20.73 -16.51
CA THR A 160 1.95 21.33 -15.68
C THR A 160 1.44 20.31 -14.68
N PRO A 161 1.61 20.45 -13.36
CA PRO A 161 1.20 19.45 -12.35
C PRO A 161 -0.28 19.00 -12.46
N TYR A 162 -0.59 17.79 -11.96
CA TYR A 162 -1.98 17.32 -11.90
C TYR A 162 -2.84 18.24 -11.03
N GLY A 163 -4.07 18.47 -11.45
CA GLY A 163 -5.00 19.36 -10.75
C GLY A 163 -4.72 20.85 -10.91
N ALA A 164 -3.67 21.27 -11.64
CA ALA A 164 -3.38 22.69 -11.88
C ALA A 164 -4.49 23.42 -12.65
N GLY A 165 -5.32 22.68 -13.38
CA GLY A 165 -6.43 23.20 -14.16
C GLY A 165 -6.04 23.64 -15.57
N PRO A 166 -7.04 23.90 -16.42
CA PRO A 166 -6.85 24.19 -17.84
C PRO A 166 -6.10 25.52 -18.08
N LEU A 167 -6.36 26.55 -17.27
CA LEU A 167 -5.70 27.85 -17.42
C LEU A 167 -4.19 27.77 -17.18
N ALA A 168 -3.76 27.07 -16.12
CA ALA A 168 -2.33 26.86 -15.82
C ALA A 168 -1.63 26.00 -16.89
N ALA A 169 -2.35 25.01 -17.45
CA ALA A 169 -1.83 24.25 -18.58
C ALA A 169 -1.63 25.14 -19.82
N PHE A 170 -2.60 26.04 -20.09
CA PHE A 170 -2.51 26.96 -21.20
C PHE A 170 -1.42 28.02 -21.00
N GLU A 171 -1.24 28.52 -19.79
CA GLU A 171 -0.10 29.39 -19.46
C GLU A 171 1.25 28.69 -19.71
N SER A 172 1.40 27.44 -19.27
CA SER A 172 2.60 26.63 -19.52
C SER A 172 2.86 26.40 -21.02
N PHE A 173 1.79 26.20 -21.80
CA PHE A 173 1.84 26.13 -23.26
C PHE A 173 2.33 27.46 -23.88
N VAL A 174 1.71 28.58 -23.50
CA VAL A 174 2.07 29.92 -23.99
C VAL A 174 3.52 30.27 -23.65
N ASP A 175 3.96 29.97 -22.43
CA ASP A 175 5.35 30.17 -21.98
C ASP A 175 6.33 29.36 -22.84
N ALA A 176 5.94 28.16 -23.26
CA ALA A 176 6.76 27.33 -24.14
C ALA A 176 6.87 27.93 -25.54
N ILE A 177 5.75 28.39 -26.13
CA ILE A 177 5.74 29.10 -27.42
C ILE A 177 6.65 30.34 -27.35
N ALA A 178 6.49 31.16 -26.32
CA ALA A 178 7.29 32.38 -26.11
C ALA A 178 8.79 32.10 -25.89
N SER A 179 9.16 30.88 -25.48
CA SER A 179 10.57 30.51 -25.26
C SER A 179 11.34 30.20 -26.55
N GLY A 180 10.65 29.97 -27.66
CA GLY A 180 11.21 29.59 -28.95
C GLY A 180 11.55 28.09 -29.08
N ARG A 181 11.70 27.62 -30.33
CA ARG A 181 11.80 26.20 -30.70
C ARG A 181 12.89 25.43 -29.96
N ASP A 182 14.13 25.92 -29.98
CA ASP A 182 15.27 25.18 -29.39
C ASP A 182 15.13 24.98 -27.89
N ARG A 183 14.63 26.00 -27.18
CA ARG A 183 14.40 25.93 -25.72
C ARG A 183 13.18 25.07 -25.39
N ALA A 184 12.12 25.18 -26.18
CA ALA A 184 10.93 24.36 -26.03
C ALA A 184 11.26 22.87 -26.22
N ALA A 185 12.01 22.50 -27.27
CA ALA A 185 12.43 21.12 -27.52
C ALA A 185 13.25 20.54 -26.36
N ALA A 186 14.31 21.25 -25.92
CA ALA A 186 15.14 20.80 -24.81
C ALA A 186 14.34 20.62 -23.51
N LYS A 187 13.42 21.54 -23.21
CA LYS A 187 12.56 21.48 -22.02
C LYS A 187 11.51 20.37 -22.13
N ALA A 188 10.94 20.14 -23.30
CA ALA A 188 9.98 19.06 -23.55
C ALA A 188 10.61 17.68 -23.33
N ASP A 189 11.85 17.48 -23.76
CA ASP A 189 12.60 16.24 -23.53
C ASP A 189 12.97 16.05 -22.06
N GLU A 190 13.45 17.11 -21.39
CA GLU A 190 13.74 17.07 -19.96
C GLU A 190 12.50 16.70 -19.12
N LEU A 191 11.35 17.31 -19.42
CA LEU A 191 10.09 17.05 -18.73
C LEU A 191 9.56 15.64 -19.03
N TYR A 192 9.69 15.18 -20.27
CA TYR A 192 9.33 13.81 -20.64
C TYR A 192 10.15 12.78 -19.84
N ASP A 193 11.46 12.96 -19.76
CA ASP A 193 12.35 12.11 -18.98
C ASP A 193 12.02 12.13 -17.50
N ARG A 194 11.75 13.31 -16.94
CA ARG A 194 11.36 13.48 -15.54
C ARG A 194 10.04 12.78 -15.25
N TYR A 195 9.06 12.91 -16.15
CA TYR A 195 7.76 12.26 -16.06
C TYR A 195 7.91 10.72 -16.07
N HIS A 196 8.71 10.16 -16.98
CA HIS A 196 8.90 8.70 -17.03
C HIS A 196 9.64 8.14 -15.81
N LYS A 197 10.50 8.95 -15.17
CA LYS A 197 11.24 8.54 -13.97
C LYS A 197 10.42 8.67 -12.69
N ASN A 198 9.69 9.78 -12.52
CA ASN A 198 9.09 10.18 -11.24
C ASN A 198 7.56 10.29 -11.28
N GLY A 199 6.94 10.15 -12.45
CA GLY A 199 5.56 10.55 -12.68
C GLY A 199 5.39 12.06 -12.68
N LYS A 200 4.13 12.49 -12.72
CA LYS A 200 3.72 13.89 -12.67
C LYS A 200 3.33 14.26 -11.24
N PRO A 201 3.85 15.35 -10.68
CA PRO A 201 3.48 15.78 -9.33
C PRO A 201 2.03 16.27 -9.32
N ASP A 202 1.30 15.98 -8.24
CA ASP A 202 0.03 16.62 -7.94
C ASP A 202 0.28 18.02 -7.38
N LEU A 203 -0.43 19.03 -7.91
CA LEU A 203 -0.34 20.40 -7.37
C LEU A 203 -1.06 20.51 -6.03
N TYR A 204 -2.25 19.92 -6.01
CA TYR A 204 -3.17 19.94 -4.88
C TYR A 204 -3.35 18.53 -4.39
N ILE A 205 -3.38 18.38 -3.07
CA ILE A 205 -3.76 17.11 -2.48
C ILE A 205 -5.27 16.90 -2.67
N SER A 206 -5.67 15.64 -2.85
CA SER A 206 -7.09 15.29 -2.90
C SER A 206 -7.76 15.41 -1.52
N SER A 207 -9.10 15.42 -1.49
CA SER A 207 -9.85 15.28 -0.23
C SER A 207 -9.51 13.99 0.50
N THR A 208 -9.23 12.91 -0.23
CA THR A 208 -8.76 11.62 0.31
C THR A 208 -7.36 11.73 0.90
N ASP A 209 -6.46 12.51 0.30
CA ASP A 209 -5.14 12.76 0.89
C ASP A 209 -5.23 13.58 2.18
N ARG A 210 -6.13 14.58 2.24
CA ARG A 210 -6.41 15.29 3.49
C ARG A 210 -6.97 14.37 4.56
N GLN A 211 -7.85 13.44 4.19
CA GLN A 211 -8.35 12.38 5.07
C GLN A 211 -7.21 11.50 5.60
N ASN A 212 -6.29 11.06 4.73
CA ASN A 212 -5.10 10.30 5.12
C ASN A 212 -4.16 11.10 6.03
N GLN A 213 -3.99 12.40 5.79
CA GLN A 213 -3.23 13.29 6.68
C GLN A 213 -3.89 13.40 8.06
N ASN A 214 -5.22 13.56 8.12
CA ASN A 214 -5.97 13.57 9.37
C ASN A 214 -5.86 12.23 10.11
N LEU A 215 -5.90 11.10 9.40
CA LEU A 215 -5.66 9.76 9.95
C LEU A 215 -4.26 9.64 10.58
N LEU A 216 -3.23 10.06 9.85
CA LEU A 216 -1.84 10.04 10.33
C LEU A 216 -1.63 10.96 11.54
N LEU A 217 -2.25 12.14 11.55
CA LEU A 217 -2.24 13.04 12.70
C LEU A 217 -2.89 12.40 13.92
N GLY A 218 -4.06 11.75 13.75
CA GLY A 218 -4.72 11.00 14.81
C GLY A 218 -3.83 9.90 15.39
N LEU A 219 -3.15 9.15 14.52
CA LEU A 219 -2.19 8.12 14.93
C LEU A 219 -0.99 8.73 15.69
N ALA A 220 -0.40 9.80 15.17
CA ALA A 220 0.77 10.46 15.74
C ALA A 220 0.49 11.05 17.14
N VAL A 221 -0.70 11.66 17.33
CA VAL A 221 -1.14 12.22 18.62
C VAL A 221 -1.28 11.15 19.71
N VAL A 222 -1.50 9.89 19.35
CA VAL A 222 -1.58 8.78 20.32
C VAL A 222 -0.25 8.08 20.51
N VAL A 223 0.39 7.67 19.41
CA VAL A 223 1.55 6.79 19.46
C VAL A 223 2.77 7.50 20.06
N ILE A 224 3.03 8.76 19.67
CA ILE A 224 4.21 9.49 20.15
C ILE A 224 4.12 9.76 21.66
N PRO A 225 3.05 10.37 22.20
CA PRO A 225 2.91 10.55 23.65
C PRO A 225 2.85 9.24 24.43
N GLY A 226 2.18 8.22 23.87
CA GLY A 226 2.06 6.89 24.46
C GLY A 226 3.42 6.20 24.66
N LEU A 227 4.31 6.27 23.66
CA LEU A 227 5.66 5.73 23.77
C LEU A 227 6.51 6.50 24.80
N VAL A 228 6.38 7.83 24.86
CA VAL A 228 7.05 8.66 25.89
C VAL A 228 6.61 8.25 27.29
N LEU A 229 5.31 8.05 27.50
CA LEU A 229 4.76 7.63 28.79
C LEU A 229 5.21 6.21 29.16
N ALA A 230 5.18 5.27 28.21
CA ALA A 230 5.63 3.89 28.41
C ALA A 230 7.12 3.83 28.79
N LEU A 231 7.96 4.66 28.16
CA LEU A 231 9.36 4.82 28.51
C LEU A 231 9.52 5.36 29.95
N GLY A 232 8.72 6.36 30.33
CA GLY A 232 8.68 6.91 31.69
C GLY A 232 8.34 5.86 32.76
N ILE A 233 7.32 5.04 32.52
CA ILE A 233 6.92 3.94 33.40
C ILE A 233 8.04 2.89 33.51
N ARG A 234 8.71 2.56 32.39
CA ARG A 234 9.82 1.62 32.39
C ARG A 234 11.01 2.15 33.21
N LEU A 235 11.35 3.42 33.07
CA LEU A 235 12.45 4.07 33.79
C LEU A 235 12.14 4.22 35.29
N SER A 236 10.89 4.51 35.67
CA SER A 236 10.48 4.60 37.07
C SER A 236 10.60 3.25 37.80
N ARG A 237 10.21 2.15 37.13
CA ARG A 237 10.35 0.78 37.68
C ARG A 237 11.80 0.38 37.89
N ARG A 238 12.73 0.76 37.01
CA ARG A 238 14.17 0.47 37.17
C ARG A 238 14.78 1.16 38.39
N ARG A 239 14.39 2.41 38.67
CA ARG A 239 14.91 3.16 39.84
C ARG A 239 14.44 2.58 41.18
N SER A 240 13.21 2.08 41.26
CA SER A 240 12.67 1.48 42.50
C SER A 240 13.45 0.22 42.92
N GLN A 241 13.87 -0.60 41.94
CA GLN A 241 14.62 -1.83 42.22
C GLN A 241 16.06 -1.59 42.70
N SER A 242 16.67 -0.45 42.34
CA SER A 242 18.04 -0.14 42.75
C SER A 242 18.13 0.44 44.17
N ALA A 243 17.08 1.14 44.64
CA ALA A 243 17.07 1.78 45.95
C ALA A 243 16.80 0.82 47.13
N GLY A 244 16.28 -0.38 46.88
CA GLY A 244 15.98 -1.39 47.90
C GLY A 244 17.18 -2.24 48.36
N LYS A 245 18.33 -2.14 47.69
CA LYS A 245 19.55 -2.88 48.05
C LYS A 245 20.46 -2.04 48.96
N LYS A 246 19.91 -1.41 50.00
CA LYS A 246 20.72 -0.94 51.12
C LYS A 246 21.19 -2.18 51.89
N LYS A 247 22.49 -2.44 51.80
CA LYS A 247 23.20 -3.48 52.55
C LYS A 247 22.77 -3.42 54.01
N SER A 248 22.05 -4.44 54.49
CA SER A 248 22.07 -4.75 55.92
C SER A 248 23.53 -5.05 56.27
N ALA A 249 24.18 -4.09 56.92
CA ALA A 249 25.47 -4.31 57.54
C ALA A 249 25.28 -5.42 58.56
N VAL A 250 25.97 -6.54 58.33
CA VAL A 250 26.10 -7.64 59.29
C VAL A 250 26.75 -7.07 60.56
N PRO A 251 26.15 -7.21 61.75
CA PRO A 251 26.82 -6.82 62.99
C PRO A 251 27.94 -7.82 63.27
N THR A 252 29.18 -7.33 63.24
CA THR A 252 30.38 -8.04 63.65
C THR A 252 30.35 -8.27 65.17
N LYS A 253 30.29 -9.53 65.60
CA LYS A 253 30.50 -9.97 66.99
C LYS A 253 32.00 -9.83 67.36
N PRO A 254 32.34 -9.29 68.55
CA PRO A 254 33.67 -9.49 69.15
C PRO A 254 33.72 -10.78 70.00
N PRO A 255 34.92 -11.34 70.27
CA PRO A 255 35.06 -12.59 71.02
C PRO A 255 35.33 -12.38 72.52
N ALA A 256 35.09 -13.45 73.27
CA ALA A 256 35.81 -13.92 74.45
C ALA A 256 35.48 -13.36 75.87
N VAL A 257 34.96 -14.30 76.69
CA VAL A 257 35.49 -14.76 78.00
C VAL A 257 34.92 -14.21 79.33
N THR A 258 34.77 -15.19 80.24
CA THR A 258 34.75 -15.22 81.72
C THR A 258 33.46 -15.18 82.57
N LEU A 259 33.32 -16.31 83.27
CA LEU A 259 32.58 -16.72 84.48
C LEU A 259 32.58 -15.75 85.69
N ALA A 260 31.44 -15.71 86.41
CA ALA A 260 31.27 -15.71 87.89
C ALA A 260 29.75 -15.83 88.18
N LYS A 261 29.21 -16.86 88.85
CA LYS A 261 29.16 -17.19 90.30
C LYS A 261 28.49 -16.14 91.20
N GLY A 262 27.42 -16.56 91.91
CA GLY A 262 26.78 -15.89 93.06
C GLY A 262 25.29 -15.58 92.80
N SER A 263 24.33 -16.36 93.30
CA SER A 263 23.74 -16.35 94.66
C SER A 263 22.89 -15.12 94.99
N GLY A 264 21.64 -15.34 95.40
CA GLY A 264 20.94 -14.39 96.30
C GLY A 264 19.53 -14.01 95.88
N GLU A 265 18.57 -14.47 96.70
CA GLU A 265 17.19 -14.00 96.81
C GLU A 265 17.06 -12.48 97.01
N GLY A 266 15.88 -11.93 96.71
CA GLY A 266 15.46 -10.66 97.30
C GLY A 266 14.46 -9.83 96.50
N SER A 267 13.16 -10.09 96.73
CA SER A 267 12.08 -9.11 96.98
C SER A 267 12.29 -7.62 96.62
N GLY A 268 11.34 -7.01 95.90
CA GLY A 268 11.12 -5.56 95.98
C GLY A 268 10.29 -4.91 94.87
N LYS A 269 9.06 -4.53 95.21
CA LYS A 269 8.08 -3.73 94.43
C LYS A 269 8.63 -2.39 93.90
N ALA A 270 8.15 -1.94 92.74
CA ALA A 270 7.49 -0.63 92.55
C ALA A 270 7.01 -0.40 91.12
N ALA A 271 5.83 0.21 91.00
CA ALA A 271 5.14 0.57 89.76
C ALA A 271 5.75 1.79 89.06
N ALA A 272 5.76 1.80 87.72
CA ALA A 272 5.81 3.03 86.92
C ALA A 272 5.31 2.84 85.47
N LYS A 273 4.17 3.48 85.18
CA LYS A 273 3.64 4.01 83.91
C LYS A 273 4.27 3.55 82.57
N PRO A 274 3.47 2.99 81.62
CA PRO A 274 3.91 2.90 80.23
C PRO A 274 3.86 4.27 79.55
N LYS A 275 5.03 4.82 79.19
CA LYS A 275 5.15 5.93 78.24
C LYS A 275 4.86 5.41 76.84
N ALA A 276 3.79 5.93 76.22
CA ALA A 276 3.50 5.76 74.81
C ALA A 276 4.68 6.25 73.96
N PRO A 277 5.23 5.43 73.03
CA PRO A 277 6.13 5.96 72.02
C PRO A 277 5.33 6.76 71.01
N ALA A 278 5.69 8.03 70.88
CA ALA A 278 5.15 8.97 69.92
C ALA A 278 5.15 8.38 68.50
N ARG A 279 3.97 8.36 67.87
CA ARG A 279 3.83 8.19 66.42
C ARG A 279 4.54 9.36 65.74
N THR A 280 5.82 9.18 65.40
CA THR A 280 6.46 9.99 64.37
C THR A 280 5.82 9.60 63.04
N THR A 281 4.81 10.36 62.64
CA THR A 281 4.27 10.38 61.28
C THR A 281 5.36 10.84 60.33
N TRP A 282 6.18 9.88 59.88
CA TRP A 282 7.04 10.03 58.73
C TRP A 282 6.15 10.19 57.50
N PHE A 283 5.76 11.44 57.20
CA PHE A 283 5.20 11.77 55.90
C PHE A 283 6.23 11.33 54.86
N PRO A 284 5.92 10.37 53.97
CA PRO A 284 6.85 9.94 52.95
C PRO A 284 7.13 11.15 52.06
N ALA A 285 8.36 11.68 52.16
CA ALA A 285 8.83 12.75 51.30
C ALA A 285 8.50 12.37 49.85
N ARG A 286 7.57 13.12 49.24
CA ARG A 286 7.13 12.99 47.85
C ARG A 286 8.38 13.00 46.96
N ARG A 287 8.89 11.81 46.64
CA ARG A 287 9.97 11.66 45.66
C ARG A 287 9.43 12.22 44.35
N ARG A 288 9.95 13.37 43.92
CA ARG A 288 9.71 13.96 42.59
C ARG A 288 10.01 12.89 41.55
N GLY A 289 8.95 12.22 41.11
CA GLY A 289 9.03 11.00 40.33
C GLY A 289 9.41 11.29 38.88
N VAL A 290 9.94 10.29 38.19
CA VAL A 290 10.12 10.31 36.72
C VAL A 290 8.77 10.44 36.00
N LEU A 291 7.68 9.98 36.65
CA LEU A 291 6.33 9.95 36.11
C LEU A 291 5.76 11.34 35.76
N PRO A 292 5.74 12.36 36.66
CA PRO A 292 5.27 13.70 36.33
C PRO A 292 6.07 14.36 35.19
N VAL A 293 7.37 14.08 35.10
CA VAL A 293 8.20 14.60 34.00
C VAL A 293 7.78 13.96 32.68
N THR A 294 7.56 12.65 32.65
CA THR A 294 7.15 11.95 31.42
C THR A 294 5.70 12.22 31.02
N THR A 295 4.80 12.47 31.96
CA THR A 295 3.43 12.92 31.63
C THR A 295 3.46 14.31 31.01
N MET A 296 4.25 15.24 31.58
CA MET A 296 4.42 16.57 30.98
C MET A 296 5.08 16.50 29.60
N ALA A 297 6.07 15.64 29.42
CA ALA A 297 6.69 15.41 28.10
C ALA A 297 5.71 14.80 27.08
N ALA A 298 4.85 13.87 27.51
CA ALA A 298 3.83 13.28 26.64
C ALA A 298 2.78 14.33 26.22
N VAL A 299 2.32 15.17 27.15
CA VAL A 299 1.43 16.30 26.85
C VAL A 299 2.11 17.28 25.89
N ALA A 300 3.37 17.65 26.15
CA ALA A 300 4.14 18.53 25.29
C ALA A 300 4.30 17.95 23.87
N ALA A 301 4.52 16.64 23.75
CA ALA A 301 4.60 15.95 22.46
C ALA A 301 3.26 15.99 21.70
N ALA A 302 2.14 15.77 22.39
CA ALA A 302 0.81 15.89 21.79
C ALA A 302 0.54 17.31 21.28
N VAL A 303 0.83 18.32 22.10
CA VAL A 303 0.70 19.74 21.73
C VAL A 303 1.62 20.09 20.56
N ALA A 304 2.86 19.59 20.55
CA ALA A 304 3.81 19.83 19.46
C ALA A 304 3.30 19.25 18.12
N VAL A 305 2.70 18.05 18.12
CA VAL A 305 2.10 17.47 16.90
C VAL A 305 0.96 18.34 16.40
N VAL A 306 0.07 18.80 17.29
CA VAL A 306 -1.07 19.66 16.93
C VAL A 306 -0.61 21.01 16.37
N LEU A 307 0.37 21.65 17.01
CA LEU A 307 0.89 22.95 16.56
C LEU A 307 1.74 22.85 15.29
N ALA A 308 2.41 21.72 15.05
CA ALA A 308 3.20 21.50 13.84
C ALA A 308 2.33 21.16 12.62
N ALA A 309 1.12 20.60 12.82
CA ALA A 309 0.29 20.11 11.72
C ALA A 309 0.01 21.14 10.61
N PRO A 310 -0.37 22.41 10.89
CA PRO A 310 -0.59 23.40 9.84
C PRO A 310 0.68 23.77 9.06
N THR A 311 1.85 23.67 9.70
CA THR A 311 3.13 23.95 9.03
C THR A 311 3.60 22.80 8.13
N VAL A 312 3.27 21.56 8.51
CA VAL A 312 3.61 20.35 7.75
C VAL A 312 2.59 20.10 6.62
N PHE A 313 1.33 20.46 6.85
CA PHE A 313 0.22 20.28 5.90
C PHE A 313 -0.44 21.63 5.56
N PRO A 314 0.31 22.57 4.93
CA PRO A 314 -0.12 23.95 4.74
C PRO A 314 -1.22 24.13 3.70
N GLN A 315 -1.42 23.14 2.80
CA GLN A 315 -2.45 23.23 1.78
C GLN A 315 -3.84 23.28 2.43
N THR A 316 -4.77 24.04 1.87
CA THR A 316 -6.15 24.11 2.35
C THR A 316 -7.18 23.98 1.23
N VAL A 317 -6.73 23.78 -0.01
CA VAL A 317 -7.57 23.64 -1.20
C VAL A 317 -7.17 22.41 -2.01
N ASP A 318 -8.14 21.79 -2.67
CA ASP A 318 -7.94 20.58 -3.49
C ASP A 318 -7.83 20.86 -5.00
N ARG A 319 -8.11 22.10 -5.41
CA ARG A 319 -8.10 22.60 -6.80
C ARG A 319 -7.88 24.12 -6.82
N PRO A 320 -7.53 24.72 -7.97
CA PRO A 320 -7.50 26.18 -8.12
C PRO A 320 -8.85 26.76 -7.74
N ASP A 321 -8.83 27.89 -7.05
CA ASP A 321 -10.06 28.66 -6.79
C ASP A 321 -10.48 29.33 -8.09
N LEU A 322 -11.45 28.72 -8.76
CA LEU A 322 -12.10 29.29 -9.91
C LEU A 322 -13.28 30.11 -9.41
N SER A 323 -13.28 31.41 -9.67
CA SER A 323 -14.41 32.29 -9.37
C SER A 323 -15.56 32.03 -10.35
N VAL A 324 -16.23 30.88 -10.21
CA VAL A 324 -17.40 30.52 -11.01
C VAL A 324 -18.54 31.46 -10.63
N THR A 325 -18.98 32.28 -11.59
CA THR A 325 -20.08 33.22 -11.37
C THR A 325 -21.43 32.55 -11.61
N GLN A 326 -22.51 33.14 -11.10
CA GLN A 326 -23.86 32.70 -11.43
C GLN A 326 -24.14 32.80 -12.94
N GLY A 327 -23.59 33.82 -13.61
CA GLY A 327 -23.68 33.97 -15.07
C GLY A 327 -23.01 32.81 -15.82
N ASP A 328 -21.89 32.29 -15.31
CA ASP A 328 -21.25 31.10 -15.90
C ASP A 328 -22.16 29.86 -15.79
N LEU A 329 -22.80 29.66 -14.64
CA LEU A 329 -23.71 28.54 -14.39
C LEU A 329 -25.02 28.66 -15.19
N ASP A 330 -25.44 29.87 -15.52
CA ASP A 330 -26.69 30.11 -16.25
C ASP A 330 -26.49 30.15 -17.77
N ALA A 331 -25.27 30.42 -18.25
CA ALA A 331 -24.95 30.63 -19.66
C ALA A 331 -25.52 29.54 -20.59
N ARG A 332 -25.33 28.24 -20.25
CA ARG A 332 -25.83 27.14 -21.07
C ARG A 332 -27.35 27.09 -21.11
N VAL A 333 -28.00 27.26 -19.96
CA VAL A 333 -29.46 27.27 -19.86
C VAL A 333 -30.04 28.42 -20.67
N GLU A 334 -29.39 29.60 -20.66
CA GLU A 334 -29.81 30.75 -21.46
C GLU A 334 -29.65 30.50 -22.97
N GLU A 335 -28.56 29.89 -23.41
CA GLU A 335 -28.33 29.54 -24.81
C GLU A 335 -29.32 28.51 -25.32
N VAL A 336 -29.54 27.44 -24.54
CA VAL A 336 -30.53 26.42 -24.84
C VAL A 336 -31.92 27.07 -24.92
N ALA A 337 -32.30 27.89 -23.95
CA ALA A 337 -33.61 28.54 -23.94
C ALA A 337 -33.80 29.48 -25.14
N ALA A 338 -32.77 30.27 -25.49
CA ALA A 338 -32.79 31.13 -26.67
C ALA A 338 -32.91 30.32 -27.97
N GLY A 339 -32.20 29.19 -28.07
CA GLY A 339 -32.29 28.27 -29.19
C GLY A 339 -33.67 27.61 -29.32
N LEU A 340 -34.25 27.18 -28.20
CA LEU A 340 -35.59 26.59 -28.16
C LEU A 340 -36.70 27.61 -28.47
N ALA A 341 -36.48 28.88 -28.14
CA ALA A 341 -37.38 29.96 -28.58
C ALA A 341 -37.37 30.15 -30.11
N ALA A 342 -36.25 29.81 -30.77
CA ALA A 342 -36.14 29.89 -32.23
C ALA A 342 -36.68 28.64 -32.96
N GLY A 343 -36.77 27.49 -32.28
CA GLY A 343 -37.33 26.26 -32.85
C GLY A 343 -37.29 25.08 -31.88
N PRO A 344 -37.96 23.95 -32.20
CA PRO A 344 -38.11 22.85 -31.26
C PRO A 344 -36.85 22.00 -31.04
N VAL A 345 -35.75 22.29 -31.76
CA VAL A 345 -34.50 21.53 -31.67
C VAL A 345 -33.35 22.50 -31.43
N TYR A 346 -32.68 22.36 -30.28
CA TYR A 346 -31.42 23.01 -29.97
C TYR A 346 -30.27 22.02 -30.10
N GLN A 347 -29.20 22.42 -30.77
CA GLN A 347 -27.95 21.67 -30.82
C GLN A 347 -26.80 22.59 -30.45
N ASP A 348 -26.02 22.17 -29.46
CA ASP A 348 -24.94 22.97 -28.92
C ASP A 348 -23.87 23.25 -29.98
N PRO A 349 -23.51 24.52 -30.24
CA PRO A 349 -22.50 24.87 -31.23
C PRO A 349 -21.14 24.21 -31.01
N SER A 350 -20.79 23.93 -29.75
CA SER A 350 -19.51 23.34 -29.36
C SER A 350 -19.43 21.83 -29.57
N THR A 351 -20.55 21.17 -29.87
CA THR A 351 -20.63 19.70 -30.01
C THR A 351 -20.56 19.25 -31.46
N ALA A 352 -20.05 18.04 -31.68
CA ALA A 352 -20.02 17.40 -32.99
C ALA A 352 -21.44 17.27 -33.57
N ASP A 353 -21.54 17.29 -34.90
CA ASP A 353 -22.83 17.23 -35.59
C ASP A 353 -23.49 15.85 -35.48
N LEU A 354 -24.20 15.60 -34.38
CA LEU A 354 -24.98 14.38 -34.20
C LEU A 354 -26.22 14.32 -35.11
N LEU A 355 -26.92 15.44 -35.25
CA LEU A 355 -28.08 15.57 -36.12
C LEU A 355 -27.62 16.32 -37.37
N THR A 356 -27.45 15.58 -38.46
CA THR A 356 -26.93 16.18 -39.69
C THR A 356 -27.98 17.10 -40.34
N GLY A 357 -27.54 17.95 -41.28
CA GLY A 357 -28.45 18.78 -42.07
C GLY A 357 -29.54 17.98 -42.82
N ALA A 358 -29.30 16.69 -43.09
CA ALA A 358 -30.31 15.80 -43.68
C ALA A 358 -31.33 15.27 -42.64
N ASP A 359 -30.91 15.05 -41.40
CA ASP A 359 -31.76 14.52 -40.33
C ASP A 359 -32.66 15.58 -39.71
N LEU A 360 -32.14 16.80 -39.55
CA LEU A 360 -32.83 17.90 -38.87
C LEU A 360 -34.22 18.23 -39.44
N PRO A 361 -34.42 18.35 -40.78
CA PRO A 361 -35.74 18.58 -41.35
C PRO A 361 -36.72 17.45 -41.04
N ALA A 362 -36.27 16.19 -41.11
CA ALA A 362 -37.11 15.03 -40.82
C ALA A 362 -37.52 14.96 -39.34
N ILE A 363 -36.59 15.24 -38.43
CA ILE A 363 -36.86 15.28 -36.98
C ILE A 363 -37.82 16.42 -36.65
N ARG A 364 -37.61 17.61 -37.21
CA ARG A 364 -38.50 18.76 -36.99
C ARG A 364 -39.91 18.52 -37.52
N GLN A 365 -40.03 17.92 -38.71
CA GLN A 365 -41.34 17.54 -39.24
C GLN A 365 -42.03 16.56 -38.29
N ARG A 366 -41.31 15.56 -37.78
CA ARG A 366 -41.85 14.59 -36.83
C ARG A 366 -42.27 15.25 -35.51
N ILE A 367 -41.52 16.23 -35.02
CA ILE A 367 -41.91 17.01 -33.84
C ILE A 367 -43.17 17.85 -34.13
N ALA A 368 -43.27 18.46 -35.31
CA ALA A 368 -44.45 19.22 -35.72
C ALA A 368 -45.70 18.32 -35.80
N ASP A 369 -45.56 17.08 -36.25
CA ASP A 369 -46.65 16.09 -36.27
C ASP A 369 -47.13 15.72 -34.85
N LEU A 370 -46.29 15.92 -33.82
CA LEU A 370 -46.63 15.71 -32.41
C LEU A 370 -47.27 16.94 -31.74
N ALA A 371 -47.21 18.13 -32.36
CA ALA A 371 -47.72 19.37 -31.80
C ALA A 371 -49.19 19.29 -31.31
N PRO A 372 -50.13 18.55 -31.95
CA PRO A 372 -51.49 18.39 -31.43
C PRO A 372 -51.59 17.69 -30.07
N LYS A 373 -50.55 16.98 -29.64
CA LYS A 373 -50.45 16.32 -28.32
C LYS A 373 -49.72 17.14 -27.28
N GLY A 374 -48.96 18.15 -27.71
CA GLY A 374 -48.18 19.04 -26.86
C GLY A 374 -46.81 19.36 -27.48
N PRO A 375 -46.12 20.38 -26.95
CA PRO A 375 -44.79 20.74 -27.43
C PRO A 375 -43.77 19.65 -27.12
N VAL A 376 -42.88 19.37 -28.07
CA VAL A 376 -41.72 18.51 -27.86
C VAL A 376 -40.47 19.32 -28.18
N HIS A 377 -39.55 19.36 -27.23
CA HIS A 377 -38.28 20.07 -27.32
C HIS A 377 -37.14 19.06 -27.30
N VAL A 378 -36.22 19.15 -28.26
CA VAL A 378 -35.03 18.29 -28.33
C VAL A 378 -33.78 19.13 -28.11
N LEU A 379 -32.94 18.71 -27.17
CA LEU A 379 -31.70 19.36 -26.81
C LEU A 379 -30.55 18.39 -27.09
N VAL A 380 -29.53 18.84 -27.82
CA VAL A 380 -28.29 18.09 -28.04
C VAL A 380 -27.15 18.86 -27.40
N THR A 381 -26.77 18.48 -26.18
CA THR A 381 -25.73 19.14 -25.38
C THR A 381 -25.11 18.11 -24.41
N PRO A 382 -23.79 18.17 -24.15
CA PRO A 382 -23.11 17.18 -23.32
C PRO A 382 -23.49 17.35 -21.85
N THR A 383 -23.43 16.27 -21.08
CA THR A 383 -23.69 16.32 -19.64
C THR A 383 -22.60 15.59 -18.87
N ASP A 384 -21.97 16.27 -17.92
CA ASP A 384 -20.94 15.70 -17.07
C ASP A 384 -20.91 16.33 -15.68
N GLY A 385 -20.08 15.79 -14.78
CA GLY A 385 -20.03 16.25 -13.40
C GLY A 385 -19.49 17.68 -13.19
N ASP A 386 -18.90 18.29 -14.22
CA ASP A 386 -18.35 19.65 -14.18
C ASP A 386 -19.30 20.69 -14.82
N ASP A 387 -20.50 20.27 -15.25
CA ASP A 387 -21.55 21.15 -15.75
C ASP A 387 -22.31 21.88 -14.61
N GLU A 388 -23.20 22.81 -14.96
CA GLU A 388 -23.97 23.56 -13.95
C GLU A 388 -24.82 22.67 -13.05
N SER A 389 -25.38 21.58 -13.59
CA SER A 389 -26.23 20.66 -12.84
C SER A 389 -25.46 19.54 -12.12
N GLY A 390 -24.12 19.55 -12.20
CA GLY A 390 -23.28 18.49 -11.64
C GLY A 390 -23.52 17.12 -12.29
N GLY A 391 -23.98 17.11 -13.54
CA GLY A 391 -24.32 15.93 -14.33
C GLY A 391 -25.75 15.41 -14.12
N ASP A 392 -26.58 16.10 -13.33
CA ASP A 392 -28.01 15.76 -13.21
C ASP A 392 -28.80 16.36 -14.38
N ARG A 393 -29.18 15.47 -15.30
CA ARG A 393 -29.93 15.81 -16.52
C ARG A 393 -31.32 16.36 -16.21
N SER A 394 -31.95 15.89 -15.13
CA SER A 394 -33.29 16.33 -14.74
C SER A 394 -33.25 17.76 -14.23
N ILE A 395 -32.20 18.14 -13.50
CA ILE A 395 -31.97 19.53 -13.05
C ILE A 395 -31.74 20.43 -14.26
N LEU A 396 -30.90 20.05 -15.23
CA LEU A 396 -30.70 20.82 -16.46
C LEU A 396 -32.04 21.04 -17.19
N LEU A 397 -32.79 19.98 -17.44
CA LEU A 397 -34.09 20.07 -18.14
C LEU A 397 -35.10 20.94 -17.37
N ALA A 398 -35.14 20.83 -16.04
CA ALA A 398 -36.01 21.66 -15.20
C ALA A 398 -35.61 23.14 -15.26
N ARG A 399 -34.31 23.47 -15.27
CA ARG A 399 -33.84 24.86 -15.41
C ARG A 399 -34.13 25.43 -16.79
N VAL A 400 -33.97 24.63 -17.84
CA VAL A 400 -34.35 25.04 -19.20
C VAL A 400 -35.85 25.31 -19.26
N HIS A 401 -36.69 24.42 -18.72
CA HIS A 401 -38.14 24.64 -18.61
C HIS A 401 -38.49 25.92 -17.84
N GLN A 402 -37.86 26.15 -16.68
CA GLN A 402 -38.06 27.38 -15.91
C GLN A 402 -37.67 28.64 -16.71
N ARG A 403 -36.61 28.55 -17.51
CA ARG A 403 -36.12 29.67 -18.32
C ARG A 403 -36.98 29.93 -19.55
N THR A 404 -37.47 28.89 -20.22
CA THR A 404 -38.34 29.00 -21.40
C THR A 404 -39.79 29.29 -21.05
N GLY A 405 -40.27 28.81 -19.90
CA GLY A 405 -41.68 28.86 -19.50
C GLY A 405 -42.61 28.00 -20.36
N GLN A 406 -42.07 27.08 -21.16
CA GLN A 406 -42.83 26.29 -22.14
C GLN A 406 -43.11 24.88 -21.60
N ASN A 407 -44.37 24.56 -21.31
CA ASN A 407 -44.77 23.20 -20.94
C ASN A 407 -44.63 22.23 -22.11
N GLY A 408 -44.32 20.97 -21.85
CA GLY A 408 -44.15 19.96 -22.89
C GLY A 408 -43.21 18.82 -22.50
N VAL A 409 -42.77 18.09 -23.50
CA VAL A 409 -41.81 16.99 -23.38
C VAL A 409 -40.43 17.49 -23.79
N TYR A 410 -39.45 17.35 -22.90
CA TYR A 410 -38.06 17.73 -23.15
C TYR A 410 -37.21 16.47 -23.29
N VAL A 411 -36.54 16.33 -24.42
CA VAL A 411 -35.65 15.21 -24.74
C VAL A 411 -34.22 15.74 -24.79
N LEU A 412 -33.37 15.24 -23.91
CA LEU A 412 -31.94 15.55 -23.87
C LEU A 412 -31.15 14.42 -24.52
N ILE A 413 -30.22 14.79 -25.40
CA ILE A 413 -29.28 13.89 -26.06
C ILE A 413 -27.87 14.34 -25.72
N ASP A 414 -27.12 13.47 -25.05
CA ASP A 414 -25.72 13.70 -24.75
C ASP A 414 -24.86 13.23 -25.96
N PRO A 415 -24.17 14.14 -26.67
CA PRO A 415 -23.34 13.80 -27.82
C PRO A 415 -22.12 12.95 -27.50
N VAL A 416 -21.62 13.00 -26.27
CA VAL A 416 -20.42 12.28 -25.87
C VAL A 416 -20.78 10.87 -25.44
N SER A 417 -21.77 10.74 -24.55
CA SER A 417 -22.17 9.43 -24.04
C SER A 417 -23.25 8.74 -24.86
N GLY A 418 -23.83 9.43 -25.84
CA GLY A 418 -24.97 8.97 -26.65
C GLY A 418 -26.23 8.72 -25.83
N ARG A 419 -26.29 9.14 -24.56
CA ARG A 419 -27.46 8.91 -23.71
C ARG A 419 -28.63 9.78 -24.14
N ILE A 420 -29.83 9.22 -24.03
CA ILE A 420 -31.07 9.96 -24.22
C ILE A 420 -31.80 9.94 -22.90
N ASP A 421 -32.24 11.11 -22.45
CA ASP A 421 -33.06 11.32 -21.27
C ASP A 421 -34.29 12.15 -21.64
N LEU A 422 -35.38 11.97 -20.90
CA LEU A 422 -36.65 12.61 -21.20
C LEU A 422 -37.37 12.98 -19.91
N ASP A 423 -37.79 14.24 -19.82
CA ASP A 423 -38.69 14.73 -18.78
C ASP A 423 -39.90 15.43 -19.36
N THR A 424 -40.98 15.47 -18.58
CA THR A 424 -42.23 16.15 -18.92
C THR A 424 -42.52 17.24 -17.90
N PHE A 425 -42.96 18.40 -18.37
CA PHE A 425 -43.29 19.55 -17.52
C PHE A 425 -44.65 20.12 -17.92
N GLY A 426 -45.52 20.36 -16.93
CA GLY A 426 -46.87 20.88 -17.16
C GLY A 426 -47.77 19.99 -18.04
N THR A 427 -47.44 18.69 -18.12
CA THR A 427 -48.22 17.64 -18.79
C THR A 427 -48.05 16.36 -17.97
N ASP A 428 -48.93 15.36 -18.18
CA ASP A 428 -48.82 14.11 -17.44
C ASP A 428 -47.49 13.36 -17.63
N GLN A 429 -47.27 12.37 -16.78
CA GLN A 429 -46.08 11.52 -16.82
C GLN A 429 -46.23 10.30 -17.75
N ASP A 430 -47.25 10.22 -18.64
CA ASP A 430 -47.42 9.03 -19.49
C ASP A 430 -46.25 8.90 -20.48
N ALA A 431 -45.83 10.01 -21.11
CA ALA A 431 -44.66 10.01 -21.99
C ALA A 431 -43.38 9.57 -21.24
N ALA A 432 -43.11 10.12 -20.05
CA ALA A 432 -41.98 9.73 -19.21
C ALA A 432 -42.04 8.27 -18.74
N ARG A 433 -43.23 7.76 -18.44
CA ARG A 433 -43.45 6.35 -18.05
C ARG A 433 -43.19 5.40 -19.22
N ARG A 434 -43.70 5.73 -20.41
CA ARG A 434 -43.47 4.95 -21.64
C ARG A 434 -42.01 4.96 -22.05
N PHE A 435 -41.37 6.12 -21.97
CA PHE A 435 -39.94 6.26 -22.21
C PHE A 435 -39.11 5.35 -21.29
N ARG A 436 -39.39 5.34 -19.98
CA ARG A 436 -38.74 4.43 -19.02
C ARG A 436 -39.02 2.93 -19.29
N GLY A 437 -40.10 2.62 -20.01
CA GLY A 437 -40.44 1.27 -20.45
C GLY A 437 -39.76 0.84 -21.75
N LEU A 438 -39.04 1.74 -22.44
CA LEU A 438 -38.29 1.37 -23.65
C LEU A 438 -37.11 0.45 -23.30
N PRO A 439 -36.63 -0.36 -24.26
CA PRO A 439 -35.43 -1.16 -24.07
C PRO A 439 -34.24 -0.29 -23.67
N SER A 440 -33.36 -0.80 -22.81
CA SER A 440 -32.15 -0.09 -22.36
C SER A 440 -31.26 0.38 -23.51
N THR A 441 -31.28 -0.30 -24.65
CA THR A 441 -30.54 0.05 -25.88
C THR A 441 -31.04 1.34 -26.56
N VAL A 442 -32.21 1.85 -26.18
CA VAL A 442 -32.69 3.18 -26.60
C VAL A 442 -32.13 4.26 -25.67
N LEU A 443 -32.11 4.02 -24.36
CA LEU A 443 -31.64 5.00 -23.36
C LEU A 443 -30.11 5.09 -23.33
N TYR A 444 -29.45 3.95 -23.43
CA TYR A 444 -28.00 3.78 -23.40
C TYR A 444 -27.55 3.22 -24.76
N PRO A 445 -26.51 3.80 -25.41
CA PRO A 445 -25.96 3.19 -26.59
C PRO A 445 -25.34 1.85 -26.24
N GLU A 446 -25.45 0.89 -27.17
CA GLU A 446 -24.55 -0.25 -27.17
C GLU A 446 -23.18 0.25 -27.64
N TYR A 447 -22.14 0.07 -26.82
CA TYR A 447 -20.78 0.38 -27.24
C TYR A 447 -20.38 -0.56 -28.38
N ARG A 448 -20.40 -0.05 -29.61
CA ARG A 448 -19.97 -0.76 -30.81
C ARG A 448 -18.53 -0.39 -31.13
N SER A 449 -17.83 -1.28 -31.82
CA SER A 449 -16.44 -1.07 -32.24
C SER A 449 -16.27 0.05 -33.28
N ASP A 450 -17.35 0.44 -33.97
CA ASP A 450 -17.38 1.49 -34.99
C ASP A 450 -17.60 2.90 -34.42
N GLY A 451 -17.92 3.02 -33.12
CA GLY A 451 -18.20 4.31 -32.48
C GLY A 451 -19.54 4.95 -32.88
N ASP A 452 -20.38 4.28 -33.68
CA ASP A 452 -21.69 4.81 -34.09
C ASP A 452 -22.70 4.67 -32.94
N LEU A 453 -23.07 5.81 -32.34
CA LEU A 453 -24.02 5.90 -31.24
C LEU A 453 -25.48 5.64 -31.67
N ARG A 454 -25.77 5.58 -32.99
CA ARG A 454 -27.09 5.39 -33.60
C ARG A 454 -28.17 6.28 -33.01
N VAL A 455 -27.83 7.56 -32.83
CA VAL A 455 -28.68 8.54 -32.15
C VAL A 455 -30.02 8.69 -32.87
N VAL A 456 -30.05 8.85 -34.19
CA VAL A 456 -31.28 9.11 -34.95
C VAL A 456 -32.32 7.96 -34.84
N PRO A 457 -31.98 6.67 -35.07
CA PRO A 457 -32.91 5.57 -34.84
C PRO A 457 -33.42 5.45 -33.40
N ARG A 458 -32.61 5.84 -32.40
CA ARG A 458 -32.98 5.80 -30.99
C ARG A 458 -33.91 6.96 -30.64
N LEU A 459 -33.59 8.18 -31.09
CA LEU A 459 -34.46 9.34 -30.99
C LEU A 459 -35.82 9.10 -31.63
N ASN A 460 -35.85 8.48 -32.81
CA ASN A 460 -37.11 8.10 -33.47
C ASN A 460 -37.97 7.18 -32.60
N ARG A 461 -37.38 6.18 -31.93
CA ARG A 461 -38.09 5.32 -30.97
C ARG A 461 -38.56 6.07 -29.72
N THR A 462 -37.77 7.04 -29.25
CA THR A 462 -38.18 7.95 -28.18
C THR A 462 -39.40 8.77 -28.59
N LEU A 463 -39.39 9.34 -29.81
CA LEU A 463 -40.52 10.09 -30.36
C LEU A 463 -41.75 9.19 -30.61
N ASP A 464 -41.58 7.92 -30.95
CA ASP A 464 -42.68 6.94 -31.00
C ASP A 464 -43.32 6.72 -29.62
N ALA A 465 -42.52 6.66 -28.55
CA ALA A 465 -43.04 6.55 -27.20
C ALA A 465 -43.84 7.80 -26.79
N VAL A 466 -43.36 8.99 -27.18
CA VAL A 466 -44.08 10.26 -27.01
C VAL A 466 -45.37 10.27 -27.84
N ALA A 467 -45.31 9.81 -29.09
CA ALA A 467 -46.49 9.69 -29.95
C ALA A 467 -47.54 8.72 -29.36
N ALA A 468 -47.11 7.63 -28.74
CA ALA A 468 -48.01 6.67 -28.12
C ALA A 468 -48.62 7.16 -26.79
N ALA A 469 -48.06 8.23 -26.21
CA ALA A 469 -48.56 8.80 -24.97
C ALA A 469 -49.92 9.47 -25.18
N ARG A 470 -50.74 9.44 -24.12
CA ARG A 470 -52.04 10.12 -24.07
C ARG A 470 -51.96 11.23 -23.03
N PRO A 471 -51.35 12.37 -23.37
CA PRO A 471 -51.14 13.44 -22.41
C PRO A 471 -52.49 13.95 -21.91
N SER A 472 -52.65 13.88 -20.59
CA SER A 472 -53.65 14.58 -19.81
C SER A 472 -53.01 15.82 -19.19
N GLU A 473 -53.81 16.85 -18.94
CA GLU A 473 -53.39 17.91 -18.04
C GLU A 473 -53.15 17.27 -16.67
N GLY A 474 -51.89 17.21 -16.27
CA GLY A 474 -51.47 16.66 -14.99
C GLY A 474 -51.09 17.78 -14.05
N ASP A 475 -51.32 17.55 -12.75
CA ASP A 475 -50.55 18.25 -11.72
C ASP A 475 -49.08 17.92 -11.97
N ASP A 476 -48.35 18.91 -12.47
CA ASP A 476 -46.89 18.92 -12.46
C ASP A 476 -46.47 18.41 -11.08
N PRO A 477 -45.56 17.43 -10.92
CA PRO A 477 -44.94 17.21 -9.63
C PRO A 477 -44.21 18.52 -9.29
N ALA A 478 -44.97 19.42 -8.67
CA ALA A 478 -44.62 20.80 -8.47
C ALA A 478 -43.25 20.81 -7.81
N ASN A 479 -42.33 21.52 -8.45
CA ASN A 479 -41.06 21.86 -7.85
C ASN A 479 -40.12 20.65 -7.66
N ARG A 480 -39.77 19.95 -8.74
CA ARG A 480 -38.43 19.32 -8.74
C ARG A 480 -37.44 20.42 -8.44
N ASP A 481 -36.67 20.24 -7.37
CA ASP A 481 -35.69 21.22 -6.93
C ASP A 481 -34.72 21.48 -8.09
N ALA A 482 -34.96 22.57 -8.82
CA ALA A 482 -34.08 23.06 -9.87
C ALA A 482 -32.95 23.90 -9.27
N GLY A 483 -32.83 23.90 -7.93
CA GLY A 483 -31.69 24.41 -7.22
C GLY A 483 -30.43 23.73 -7.76
N LEU A 484 -29.50 24.56 -8.22
CA LEU A 484 -28.21 24.07 -8.62
C LEU A 484 -27.56 23.36 -7.43
N PRO A 485 -26.86 22.23 -7.67
CA PRO A 485 -26.03 21.69 -6.62
C PRO A 485 -25.04 22.78 -6.19
N PRO A 486 -24.77 22.91 -4.88
CA PRO A 486 -23.88 23.95 -4.39
C PRO A 486 -22.56 23.89 -5.15
N LEU A 487 -21.97 25.05 -5.41
CA LEU A 487 -20.59 25.09 -5.87
C LEU A 487 -19.76 24.32 -4.85
N ARG A 488 -19.02 23.32 -5.34
CA ARG A 488 -18.13 22.56 -4.48
C ARG A 488 -17.10 23.55 -3.95
N ASP A 489 -17.12 23.76 -2.64
CA ASP A 489 -16.05 24.49 -1.96
C ASP A 489 -14.76 23.69 -2.19
N ASN A 490 -13.79 24.30 -2.87
CA ASN A 490 -12.48 23.69 -3.10
C ASN A 490 -11.68 23.60 -1.80
N ARG A 491 -12.18 24.16 -0.69
CA ARG A 491 -11.57 24.01 0.63
C ARG A 491 -11.57 22.56 1.07
N LEU A 492 -10.39 22.09 1.38
CA LEU A 492 -10.17 20.81 2.01
C LEU A 492 -10.83 20.80 3.40
N PRO A 493 -11.32 19.62 3.86
CA PRO A 493 -11.71 19.46 5.24
C PRO A 493 -10.61 19.95 6.18
N GLY A 494 -11.01 20.60 7.28
CA GLY A 494 -10.08 21.13 8.26
C GLY A 494 -9.12 20.06 8.77
N LEU A 495 -7.94 20.49 9.23
CA LEU A 495 -7.08 19.59 9.99
C LEU A 495 -7.84 19.10 11.23
N PHE A 496 -7.64 17.83 11.58
CA PHE A 496 -8.27 17.17 12.73
C PHE A 496 -9.78 16.90 12.58
N THR A 497 -10.34 16.98 11.38
CA THR A 497 -11.72 16.54 11.10
C THR A 497 -11.78 15.13 10.52
N SER A 498 -13.00 14.62 10.25
CA SER A 498 -13.28 13.35 9.56
C SER A 498 -12.50 12.15 10.13
N ASP A 499 -11.41 11.75 9.47
CA ASP A 499 -10.64 10.55 9.75
C ASP A 499 -9.61 10.70 10.88
N PHE A 500 -9.56 11.87 11.50
CA PHE A 500 -8.77 12.07 12.72
C PHE A 500 -9.20 11.13 13.85
N GLY A 501 -10.52 10.94 14.04
CA GLY A 501 -11.08 10.03 15.05
C GLY A 501 -10.66 8.56 14.82
N PRO A 502 -10.92 7.98 13.62
CA PRO A 502 -10.38 6.69 13.22
C PRO A 502 -8.85 6.57 13.40
N GLY A 503 -8.10 7.64 13.11
CA GLY A 503 -6.65 7.71 13.30
C GLY A 503 -6.24 7.53 14.76
N ILE A 504 -6.94 8.18 15.70
CA ILE A 504 -6.74 7.98 17.15
C ILE A 504 -7.00 6.52 17.52
N MET A 505 -8.11 5.94 17.06
CA MET A 505 -8.46 4.54 17.35
C MET A 505 -7.35 3.59 16.86
N LEU A 506 -6.91 3.71 15.61
CA LEU A 506 -5.80 2.91 15.07
C LEU A 506 -4.49 3.15 15.83
N GLY A 507 -4.20 4.40 16.20
CA GLY A 507 -3.07 4.76 17.03
C GLY A 507 -3.08 4.06 18.39
N THR A 508 -4.25 3.94 19.04
CA THR A 508 -4.38 3.22 20.32
C THR A 508 -4.14 1.72 20.17
N MET A 509 -4.68 1.10 19.11
CA MET A 509 -4.47 -0.32 18.81
C MET A 509 -3.01 -0.62 18.50
N LEU A 510 -2.37 0.22 17.68
CA LEU A 510 -0.94 0.10 17.36
C LEU A 510 -0.07 0.26 18.61
N LEU A 511 -0.33 1.29 19.42
CA LEU A 511 0.36 1.48 20.69
C LEU A 511 0.20 0.26 21.62
N GLY A 512 -1.02 -0.25 21.78
CA GLY A 512 -1.28 -1.46 22.57
C GLY A 512 -0.50 -2.67 22.08
N THR A 513 -0.45 -2.87 20.77
CA THR A 513 0.31 -3.96 20.12
C THR A 513 1.81 -3.83 20.36
N LEU A 514 2.37 -2.63 20.19
CA LEU A 514 3.79 -2.35 20.47
C LEU A 514 4.12 -2.61 21.95
N LEU A 515 3.22 -2.25 22.87
CA LEU A 515 3.38 -2.52 24.29
C LEU A 515 3.32 -4.03 24.61
N LEU A 516 2.44 -4.79 23.97
CA LEU A 516 2.36 -6.24 24.09
C LEU A 516 3.63 -6.93 23.59
N ILE A 517 4.15 -6.54 22.41
CA ILE A 517 5.41 -7.06 21.86
C ILE A 517 6.58 -6.73 22.81
N ALA A 518 6.67 -5.49 23.28
CA ALA A 518 7.71 -5.09 24.23
C ALA A 518 7.61 -5.88 25.54
N TRP A 519 6.40 -6.16 26.02
CA TRP A 519 6.18 -6.98 27.21
C TRP A 519 6.58 -8.45 26.99
N LEU A 520 6.17 -9.05 25.86
CA LEU A 520 6.53 -10.42 25.50
C LEU A 520 8.04 -10.61 25.39
N GLY A 521 8.75 -9.65 24.75
CA GLY A 521 10.21 -9.65 24.69
C GLY A 521 10.88 -9.63 26.06
N ILE A 522 10.33 -8.87 27.03
CA ILE A 522 10.81 -8.87 28.42
C ILE A 522 10.58 -10.24 29.08
N VAL A 523 9.42 -10.88 28.86
CA VAL A 523 9.10 -12.20 29.41
C VAL A 523 10.04 -13.27 28.87
N ILE A 524 10.25 -13.32 27.55
CA ILE A 524 11.16 -14.27 26.89
C ILE A 524 12.59 -14.07 27.39
N THR A 525 13.08 -12.82 27.44
CA THR A 525 14.44 -12.53 27.92
C THR A 525 14.63 -13.01 29.36
N ARG A 526 13.63 -12.83 30.23
CA ARG A 526 13.68 -13.34 31.62
C ARG A 526 13.65 -14.86 31.68
N ALA A 527 12.85 -15.53 30.85
CA ALA A 527 12.79 -16.98 30.80
C ALA A 527 14.13 -17.58 30.33
N VAL A 528 14.74 -17.00 29.28
CA VAL A 528 16.06 -17.40 28.78
C VAL A 528 17.14 -17.19 29.84
N LEU A 529 17.18 -16.02 30.48
CA LEU A 529 18.14 -15.75 31.56
C LEU A 529 17.97 -16.69 32.77
N ARG A 530 16.74 -17.14 33.06
CA ARG A 530 16.50 -18.18 34.09
C ARG A 530 17.00 -19.55 33.65
N SER A 531 16.71 -19.95 32.40
CA SER A 531 17.14 -21.23 31.83
C SER A 531 18.66 -21.35 31.72
N LEU A 532 19.34 -20.26 31.35
CA LEU A 532 20.80 -20.21 31.31
C LEU A 532 21.41 -20.36 32.72
N ARG A 533 20.78 -19.76 33.74
CA ARG A 533 21.21 -19.92 35.14
C ARG A 533 21.00 -21.33 35.67
N THR A 534 19.93 -22.01 35.27
CA THR A 534 19.69 -23.41 35.65
C THR A 534 20.64 -24.37 34.93
N ARG A 535 21.03 -24.08 33.69
CA ARG A 535 21.99 -24.91 32.92
C ARG A 535 23.44 -24.71 33.36
N ALA A 536 23.81 -23.53 33.84
CA ALA A 536 25.15 -23.29 34.40
C ALA A 536 25.37 -23.97 35.77
N ALA A 537 24.31 -24.43 36.42
CA ALA A 537 24.37 -25.06 37.74
C ALA A 537 24.54 -26.60 37.69
N ASP A 538 24.56 -27.22 36.51
CA ASP A 538 24.58 -28.68 36.38
C ASP A 538 25.62 -29.15 35.35
N PRO A 539 26.90 -29.31 35.75
CA PRO A 539 27.95 -29.83 34.87
C PRO A 539 28.00 -31.35 34.99
N SER A 540 26.98 -32.05 34.47
CA SER A 540 27.08 -33.51 34.29
C SER A 540 27.70 -33.83 32.91
N PRO A 541 28.69 -34.74 32.85
CA PRO A 541 29.23 -35.22 31.59
C PRO A 541 28.14 -36.00 30.84
N SER A 542 27.94 -35.63 29.58
CA SER A 542 26.96 -36.28 28.70
C SER A 542 27.28 -37.77 28.60
N PRO A 543 26.36 -38.70 28.95
CA PRO A 543 26.61 -40.12 28.83
C PRO A 543 26.87 -40.48 27.36
N ALA A 544 27.88 -41.32 27.13
CA ALA A 544 28.33 -41.82 25.83
C ALA A 544 27.35 -42.85 25.21
N GLY A 545 26.06 -42.53 25.23
CA GLY A 545 25.01 -43.30 24.59
C GLY A 545 24.77 -42.87 23.13
N PRO A 546 24.16 -43.72 22.30
CA PRO A 546 23.73 -43.34 20.96
C PRO A 546 22.77 -42.15 21.06
N ARG A 547 23.10 -41.05 20.37
CA ARG A 547 22.35 -39.78 20.44
C ARG A 547 20.91 -39.92 19.91
N HIS A 548 20.70 -40.79 18.92
CA HIS A 548 19.40 -41.10 18.34
C HIS A 548 19.12 -42.59 18.49
N ALA A 549 18.19 -42.97 19.37
CA ALA A 549 17.99 -44.37 19.76
C ALA A 549 16.86 -45.09 19.00
N THR A 550 16.08 -44.38 18.18
CA THR A 550 14.87 -44.93 17.55
C THR A 550 15.18 -45.52 16.18
N ALA A 551 14.86 -46.81 15.97
CA ALA A 551 15.02 -47.50 14.68
C ALA A 551 13.95 -47.11 13.63
N LEU A 552 12.88 -46.42 14.06
CA LEU A 552 11.72 -46.06 13.24
C LEU A 552 11.41 -44.54 13.27
N PRO A 553 12.35 -43.67 12.88
CA PRO A 553 12.12 -42.23 12.95
C PRO A 553 11.06 -41.76 11.93
N SER A 554 10.40 -40.65 12.24
CA SER A 554 9.56 -39.89 11.30
C SER A 554 10.38 -38.82 10.57
N VAL A 555 9.94 -38.37 9.39
CA VAL A 555 10.62 -37.30 8.63
C VAL A 555 10.75 -36.02 9.46
N ARG A 556 9.72 -35.69 10.25
CA ARG A 556 9.76 -34.54 11.16
C ARG A 556 10.86 -34.68 12.23
N GLN A 557 11.04 -35.87 12.80
CA GLN A 557 12.12 -36.14 13.76
C GLN A 557 13.48 -36.05 13.09
N LEU A 558 13.66 -36.66 11.91
CA LEU A 558 14.91 -36.58 11.14
C LEU A 558 15.28 -35.13 10.83
N ARG A 559 14.33 -34.30 10.43
CA ARG A 559 14.54 -32.87 10.16
C ARG A 559 14.97 -32.10 11.41
N ALA A 560 14.31 -32.35 12.54
CA ALA A 560 14.65 -31.71 13.80
C ALA A 560 16.04 -32.11 14.32
N TRP A 561 16.38 -33.40 14.20
CA TRP A 561 17.69 -33.91 14.57
C TRP A 561 18.77 -33.38 13.62
N ALA A 562 18.55 -33.42 12.30
CA ALA A 562 19.52 -32.95 11.31
C ALA A 562 19.88 -31.48 11.53
N ALA A 563 18.87 -30.61 11.72
CA ALA A 563 19.09 -29.20 12.02
C ALA A 563 19.84 -28.98 13.34
N THR A 564 19.66 -29.87 14.32
CA THR A 564 20.35 -29.77 15.62
C THR A 564 21.81 -30.20 15.51
N ASP A 565 22.07 -31.35 14.89
CA ASP A 565 23.42 -31.92 14.76
C ASP A 565 24.30 -31.09 13.81
N VAL A 566 23.74 -30.54 12.71
CA VAL A 566 24.47 -29.64 11.81
C VAL A 566 24.85 -28.33 12.52
N ARG A 567 23.94 -27.73 13.30
CA ARG A 567 24.25 -26.54 14.10
C ARG A 567 25.30 -26.81 15.18
N GLU A 568 25.24 -27.97 15.83
CA GLU A 568 26.24 -28.37 16.81
C GLU A 568 27.61 -28.56 16.15
N LEU A 569 27.69 -29.27 15.02
CA LEU A 569 28.92 -29.45 14.26
C LEU A 569 29.51 -28.11 13.84
N THR A 570 28.69 -27.22 13.27
CA THR A 570 29.10 -25.87 12.86
C THR A 570 29.68 -25.09 14.05
N GLY A 571 28.99 -25.09 15.19
CA GLY A 571 29.44 -24.40 16.40
C GLY A 571 30.74 -24.95 16.97
N ARG A 572 30.91 -26.29 16.99
CA ARG A 572 32.15 -26.92 17.46
C ARG A 572 33.31 -26.72 16.49
N LEU A 573 33.08 -26.83 15.20
CA LEU A 573 34.09 -26.60 14.17
C LEU A 573 34.62 -25.16 14.19
N ALA A 574 33.73 -24.18 14.45
CA ALA A 574 34.10 -22.78 14.63
C ALA A 574 34.92 -22.51 15.91
N ALA A 575 34.66 -23.27 16.99
CA ALA A 575 35.35 -23.10 18.28
C ALA A 575 36.73 -23.78 18.34
N VAL A 576 36.95 -24.80 17.52
CA VAL A 576 38.20 -25.55 17.46
C VAL A 576 39.24 -24.79 16.62
N GLY A 577 40.53 -24.88 16.96
CA GLY A 577 41.63 -24.25 16.21
C GLY A 577 41.82 -24.82 14.80
N GLN A 578 42.53 -24.09 13.92
CA GLN A 578 42.72 -24.49 12.52
C GLN A 578 43.54 -25.79 12.35
N GLU A 579 44.49 -26.06 13.25
CA GLU A 579 45.36 -27.23 13.19
C GLU A 579 44.86 -28.42 14.03
N ALA A 580 43.65 -28.35 14.57
CA ALA A 580 43.15 -29.42 15.44
C ALA A 580 42.98 -30.74 14.67
N PRO A 581 43.36 -31.88 15.28
CA PRO A 581 43.19 -33.19 14.65
C PRO A 581 41.72 -33.44 14.31
N GLY A 582 41.45 -33.89 13.08
CA GLY A 582 40.10 -34.20 12.61
C GLY A 582 39.28 -33.00 12.12
N ARG A 583 39.79 -31.76 12.18
CA ARG A 583 39.10 -30.57 11.65
C ARG A 583 38.80 -30.68 10.15
N ALA A 584 39.80 -31.05 9.34
CA ALA A 584 39.63 -31.18 7.90
C ALA A 584 38.52 -32.19 7.56
N ARG A 585 38.51 -33.32 8.28
CA ARG A 585 37.48 -34.34 8.13
C ARG A 585 36.09 -33.84 8.57
N ALA A 586 36.02 -33.13 9.67
CA ALA A 586 34.77 -32.54 10.15
C ALA A 586 34.21 -31.49 9.18
N TRP A 587 35.09 -30.75 8.51
CA TRP A 587 34.74 -29.83 7.44
C TRP A 587 34.15 -30.57 6.23
N ASP A 588 34.79 -31.64 5.75
CA ASP A 588 34.26 -32.45 4.63
C ASP A 588 32.86 -33.01 4.93
N CYS A 589 32.63 -33.46 6.16
CA CYS A 589 31.32 -33.92 6.61
C CYS A 589 30.28 -32.79 6.67
N LEU A 590 30.65 -31.60 7.15
CA LEU A 590 29.74 -30.45 7.22
C LEU A 590 29.36 -29.96 5.82
N ASP A 591 30.35 -29.82 4.94
CA ASP A 591 30.19 -29.44 3.53
C ASP A 591 29.21 -30.39 2.82
N ALA A 592 29.45 -31.71 2.90
CA ALA A 592 28.55 -32.70 2.33
C ALA A 592 27.14 -32.67 2.95
N ALA A 593 27.03 -32.41 4.25
CA ALA A 593 25.74 -32.31 4.94
C ALA A 593 24.95 -31.06 4.52
N GLU A 594 25.62 -29.91 4.35
CA GLU A 594 24.98 -28.66 3.91
C GLU A 594 24.50 -28.75 2.45
N LEU A 595 25.27 -29.39 1.56
CA LEU A 595 24.85 -29.66 0.17
C LEU A 595 23.55 -30.49 0.10
N LEU A 596 23.44 -31.52 0.95
CA LEU A 596 22.22 -32.34 1.04
C LEU A 596 21.06 -31.63 1.74
N ALA A 597 21.32 -30.68 2.64
CA ALA A 597 20.28 -29.92 3.34
C ALA A 597 19.70 -28.79 2.48
N GLY A 598 20.50 -28.16 1.62
CA GLY A 598 20.11 -27.02 0.78
C GLY A 598 19.27 -27.38 -0.46
N SER A 599 19.49 -28.58 -1.02
CA SER A 599 18.86 -29.08 -2.25
C SER A 599 17.33 -29.25 -2.19
N GLY A 600 16.70 -29.16 -1.01
CA GLY A 600 15.25 -29.28 -0.83
C GLY A 600 14.47 -27.96 -0.85
N SER A 601 15.12 -26.80 -0.93
CA SER A 601 14.48 -25.48 -0.69
C SER A 601 14.29 -24.59 -1.93
N GLY A 602 14.82 -24.97 -3.09
CA GLY A 602 15.09 -24.04 -4.20
C GLY A 602 14.24 -24.11 -5.47
N SER A 603 13.31 -25.05 -5.65
CA SER A 603 12.52 -25.13 -6.89
C SER A 603 11.05 -25.38 -6.59
N GLY A 604 10.24 -24.34 -6.69
CA GLY A 604 8.79 -24.48 -6.72
C GLY A 604 8.40 -25.32 -7.93
N ASP A 605 7.89 -26.53 -7.67
CA ASP A 605 6.71 -27.16 -8.31
C ASP A 605 6.69 -28.70 -8.20
N ARG A 606 7.58 -29.32 -7.41
CA ARG A 606 7.41 -30.73 -7.02
C ARG A 606 7.64 -30.91 -5.52
N CYS A 607 6.61 -31.36 -4.82
CA CYS A 607 6.78 -31.93 -3.48
C CYS A 607 7.80 -33.07 -3.60
N PRO A 608 9.00 -32.99 -2.98
CA PRO A 608 9.95 -34.09 -3.03
C PRO A 608 9.29 -35.33 -2.41
N ASP A 609 9.48 -36.48 -3.07
CA ASP A 609 9.07 -37.79 -2.54
C ASP A 609 9.56 -37.93 -1.08
N GLU A 610 8.62 -38.17 -0.16
CA GLU A 610 8.86 -38.25 1.28
C GLU A 610 9.93 -39.31 1.61
N ALA A 611 10.03 -40.37 0.80
CA ALA A 611 11.05 -41.40 0.92
C ALA A 611 12.46 -40.88 0.59
N ALA A 612 12.58 -40.12 -0.50
CA ALA A 612 13.83 -39.52 -0.92
C ALA A 612 14.30 -38.48 0.10
N GLU A 613 13.37 -37.70 0.67
CA GLU A 613 13.62 -36.76 1.76
C GLU A 613 14.10 -37.48 3.03
N ALA A 614 13.45 -38.57 3.45
CA ALA A 614 13.82 -39.32 4.64
C ALA A 614 15.24 -39.90 4.54
N GLY A 615 15.58 -40.52 3.40
CA GLY A 615 16.93 -41.02 3.12
C GLY A 615 17.98 -39.90 3.13
N ARG A 616 17.66 -38.74 2.53
CA ARG A 616 18.56 -37.57 2.50
C ARG A 616 18.81 -37.00 3.90
N LEU A 617 17.77 -36.78 4.69
CA LEU A 617 17.89 -36.27 6.06
C LEU A 617 18.66 -37.23 6.98
N ALA A 618 18.47 -38.53 6.82
CA ALA A 618 19.27 -39.53 7.54
C ALA A 618 20.75 -39.49 7.12
N ALA A 619 21.06 -39.27 5.84
CA ALA A 619 22.44 -39.09 5.39
C ALA A 619 23.09 -37.81 6.00
N VAL A 620 22.35 -36.69 6.03
CA VAL A 620 22.79 -35.44 6.69
C VAL A 620 23.13 -35.70 8.16
N LEU A 621 22.29 -36.45 8.87
CA LEU A 621 22.54 -36.83 10.26
C LEU A 621 23.82 -37.65 10.45
N VAL A 622 24.00 -38.69 9.63
CA VAL A 622 25.19 -39.55 9.68
C VAL A 622 26.46 -38.73 9.44
N LEU A 623 26.44 -37.83 8.45
CA LEU A 623 27.56 -36.93 8.15
C LEU A 623 27.84 -35.98 9.31
N ALA A 624 26.82 -35.33 9.87
CA ALA A 624 26.98 -34.41 11.00
C ALA A 624 27.57 -35.12 12.24
N GLN A 625 27.10 -36.33 12.55
CA GLN A 625 27.62 -37.14 13.65
C GLN A 625 29.06 -37.59 13.41
N ALA A 626 29.38 -38.00 12.18
CA ALA A 626 30.74 -38.38 11.82
C ALA A 626 31.71 -37.19 11.93
N GLY A 627 31.29 -35.99 11.52
CA GLY A 627 32.09 -34.77 11.72
C GLY A 627 32.32 -34.46 13.19
N LEU A 628 31.30 -34.63 14.03
CA LEU A 628 31.42 -34.47 15.49
C LEU A 628 32.39 -35.49 16.11
N ALA A 629 32.38 -36.74 15.63
CA ALA A 629 33.31 -37.78 16.06
C ALA A 629 34.75 -37.49 15.59
N ALA A 630 34.92 -36.95 14.38
CA ALA A 630 36.23 -36.53 13.87
C ALA A 630 36.86 -35.44 14.75
N LEU A 631 36.06 -34.46 15.22
CA LEU A 631 36.51 -33.44 16.18
C LEU A 631 36.90 -34.02 17.55
N GLN A 632 36.50 -35.26 17.85
CA GLN A 632 36.88 -35.99 19.07
C GLN A 632 38.09 -36.93 18.85
N GLY A 633 38.68 -36.93 17.65
CA GLY A 633 39.85 -37.75 17.30
C GLY A 633 39.52 -39.06 16.55
N HIS A 634 38.25 -39.31 16.23
CA HIS A 634 37.83 -40.51 15.50
C HIS A 634 37.78 -40.24 13.99
N LEU A 635 38.91 -40.37 13.29
CA LEU A 635 39.08 -39.93 11.89
C LEU A 635 38.39 -40.82 10.84
N HIS A 636 38.27 -42.11 11.10
CA HIS A 636 37.68 -43.09 10.18
C HIS A 636 36.57 -43.90 10.87
N PRO A 637 35.46 -43.26 11.26
CA PRO A 637 34.41 -43.95 11.99
C PRO A 637 33.74 -44.95 11.04
N THR A 638 33.92 -46.24 11.31
CA THR A 638 33.08 -47.27 10.70
C THR A 638 31.65 -47.06 11.22
N LEU A 639 30.65 -47.00 10.35
CA LEU A 639 29.27 -46.76 10.77
C LEU A 639 28.61 -48.06 11.27
N CYS A 640 27.70 -47.94 12.25
CA CYS A 640 26.96 -49.10 12.74
C CYS A 640 26.08 -49.70 11.64
N ARG A 641 26.27 -50.99 11.35
CA ARG A 641 25.55 -51.67 10.26
C ARG A 641 24.04 -51.76 10.45
N LEU A 642 23.56 -51.88 11.69
CA LEU A 642 22.12 -51.96 11.97
C LEU A 642 21.45 -50.58 11.91
N ASN A 643 22.10 -49.54 12.44
CA ASN A 643 21.56 -48.19 12.42
C ASN A 643 22.72 -47.18 12.32
N PRO A 644 22.95 -46.58 11.14
CA PRO A 644 24.06 -45.64 10.97
C PRO A 644 23.90 -44.36 11.82
N LEU A 645 22.69 -44.03 12.29
CA LEU A 645 22.43 -42.90 13.20
C LEU A 645 22.96 -43.12 14.64
N HIS A 646 23.44 -44.32 14.95
CA HIS A 646 24.14 -44.60 16.20
C HIS A 646 25.60 -44.13 16.17
N GLY A 647 26.12 -43.72 15.02
CA GLY A 647 27.51 -43.32 14.84
C GLY A 647 28.48 -44.51 14.78
N GLU A 648 29.63 -44.37 15.45
CA GLU A 648 30.78 -45.26 15.29
C GLU A 648 30.55 -46.70 15.79
N ALA A 649 31.01 -47.65 14.99
CA ALA A 649 30.88 -49.10 15.17
C ALA A 649 32.09 -49.73 15.85
N THR A 650 32.41 -49.26 17.07
CA THR A 650 33.52 -49.80 17.88
C THR A 650 33.19 -51.11 18.60
N GLY A 651 31.94 -51.58 18.51
CA GLY A 651 31.45 -52.80 19.16
C GLY A 651 31.96 -54.11 18.56
N GLY A 652 32.68 -54.09 17.44
CA GLY A 652 33.26 -55.28 16.81
C GLY A 652 32.44 -55.81 15.62
N ARG A 653 32.90 -56.93 15.04
CA ARG A 653 32.34 -57.51 13.80
C ARG A 653 30.92 -58.03 13.99
N VAL A 654 30.13 -57.97 12.93
CA VAL A 654 28.79 -58.57 12.91
C VAL A 654 28.86 -60.09 13.11
N PRO A 655 27.92 -60.69 13.85
CA PRO A 655 27.79 -62.14 13.93
C PRO A 655 27.54 -62.77 12.56
N GLY A 656 28.03 -64.01 12.34
CA GLY A 656 27.87 -64.71 11.05
C GLY A 656 26.42 -64.85 10.60
N TRP A 657 25.50 -65.10 11.53
CA TRP A 657 24.06 -65.23 11.24
C TRP A 657 23.43 -63.94 10.70
N LEU A 658 24.01 -62.77 10.99
CA LEU A 658 23.51 -61.49 10.46
C LEU A 658 23.80 -61.37 8.95
N VAL A 659 24.90 -61.98 8.51
CA VAL A 659 25.29 -62.06 7.10
C VAL A 659 24.39 -63.04 6.35
N ASP A 660 24.03 -64.15 7.00
CA ASP A 660 23.08 -65.14 6.44
C ASP A 660 21.69 -64.52 6.22
N LEU A 661 21.33 -63.48 6.99
CA LEU A 661 20.11 -62.67 6.80
C LEU A 661 20.29 -61.49 5.84
N GLY A 662 21.39 -61.41 5.10
CA GLY A 662 21.62 -60.37 4.09
C GLY A 662 22.00 -58.99 4.65
N VAL A 663 22.27 -58.85 5.95
CA VAL A 663 22.58 -57.56 6.60
C VAL A 663 24.07 -57.17 6.40
N GLY A 664 24.58 -57.33 5.18
CA GLY A 664 25.91 -56.91 4.73
C GLY A 664 27.04 -57.92 4.95
N PRO A 665 28.27 -57.62 4.45
CA PRO A 665 29.40 -58.55 4.50
C PRO A 665 29.97 -58.73 5.91
N ARG A 666 30.71 -59.83 6.14
CA ARG A 666 31.37 -60.16 7.43
C ARG A 666 32.39 -59.11 7.93
N SER A 667 32.80 -58.18 7.07
CA SER A 667 33.69 -57.07 7.40
C SER A 667 32.98 -55.91 8.14
N THR A 668 31.64 -55.89 8.15
CA THR A 668 30.85 -54.85 8.80
C THR A 668 30.91 -54.93 10.33
N ARG A 669 30.68 -53.79 10.99
CA ARG A 669 30.79 -53.64 12.44
C ARG A 669 29.51 -53.07 13.06
N LEU A 670 29.34 -53.31 14.36
CA LEU A 670 28.23 -52.79 15.17
C LEU A 670 28.73 -51.77 16.19
N CYS A 671 27.89 -50.82 16.60
CA CYS A 671 28.18 -50.01 17.78
C CYS A 671 28.06 -50.86 19.06
N PRO A 672 28.71 -50.45 20.17
CA PRO A 672 28.68 -51.19 21.44
C PRO A 672 27.25 -51.48 21.91
N ALA A 673 26.34 -50.50 21.81
CA ALA A 673 24.95 -50.64 22.21
C ALA A 673 24.21 -51.73 21.40
N CYS A 674 24.37 -51.77 20.08
CA CYS A 674 23.77 -52.81 19.24
C CYS A 674 24.37 -54.19 19.53
N ARG A 675 25.69 -54.28 19.71
CA ARG A 675 26.37 -55.54 20.04
C ARG A 675 25.87 -56.12 21.36
N ASP A 676 25.78 -55.28 22.39
CA ASP A 676 25.35 -55.69 23.72
C ASP A 676 23.86 -56.04 23.73
N ALA A 677 23.05 -55.31 22.96
CA ALA A 677 21.64 -55.64 22.82
C ALA A 677 21.42 -57.01 22.15
N LEU A 678 22.15 -57.32 21.07
CA LEU A 678 22.11 -58.66 20.43
C LEU A 678 22.63 -59.79 21.33
N ARG A 679 23.58 -59.48 22.23
CA ARG A 679 24.04 -60.43 23.25
C ARG A 679 22.97 -60.68 24.30
N ARG A 680 22.32 -59.62 24.80
CA ARG A 680 21.28 -59.70 25.82
C ARG A 680 20.01 -60.39 25.34
N SER A 681 19.62 -60.21 24.08
CA SER A 681 18.44 -60.87 23.50
C SER A 681 18.62 -62.38 23.28
N GLY A 682 19.85 -62.89 23.40
CA GLY A 682 20.14 -64.30 23.18
C GLY A 682 20.19 -64.70 21.70
N ALA A 683 20.02 -63.78 20.75
CA ALA A 683 20.11 -64.05 19.31
C ALA A 683 21.48 -64.61 18.88
N ASN A 684 22.53 -64.30 19.65
CA ASN A 684 23.89 -64.82 19.46
C ASN A 684 24.11 -66.24 20.00
N ARG A 685 23.12 -66.87 20.66
CA ARG A 685 23.25 -68.28 21.09
C ARG A 685 23.14 -69.20 19.88
N SER A 686 23.91 -70.29 19.88
CA SER A 686 23.85 -71.31 18.81
C SER A 686 22.46 -71.94 18.68
N THR A 687 21.72 -72.01 19.79
CA THR A 687 20.35 -72.55 19.87
C THR A 687 19.25 -71.56 19.45
N ALA A 688 19.58 -70.30 19.15
CA ALA A 688 18.59 -69.32 18.72
C ALA A 688 18.05 -69.66 17.32
N GLY A 689 16.73 -69.78 17.20
CA GLY A 689 16.07 -70.07 15.93
C GLY A 689 16.09 -68.88 14.94
N PRO A 690 15.87 -69.13 13.63
CA PRO A 690 15.84 -68.09 12.60
C PRO A 690 14.86 -66.94 12.92
N ALA A 691 13.66 -67.25 13.40
CA ALA A 691 12.63 -66.26 13.72
C ALA A 691 13.06 -65.25 14.82
N THR A 692 13.81 -65.71 15.84
CA THR A 692 14.34 -64.81 16.89
C THR A 692 15.38 -63.85 16.33
N ARG A 693 16.22 -64.35 15.43
CA ARG A 693 17.27 -63.56 14.76
C ARG A 693 16.67 -62.52 13.81
N GLU A 694 15.68 -62.91 13.02
CA GLU A 694 14.93 -62.01 12.13
C GLU A 694 14.19 -60.91 12.90
N ARG A 695 13.55 -61.25 14.03
CA ARG A 695 12.88 -60.26 14.90
C ARG A 695 13.87 -59.22 15.42
N GLU A 696 15.01 -59.66 15.97
CA GLU A 696 16.03 -58.76 16.51
C GLU A 696 16.66 -57.85 15.45
N VAL A 697 16.84 -58.36 14.22
CA VAL A 697 17.26 -57.51 13.09
C VAL A 697 16.16 -56.51 12.76
N THR A 698 14.91 -56.94 12.66
CA THR A 698 13.78 -56.07 12.30
C THR A 698 13.56 -54.93 13.30
N GLU A 699 13.71 -55.19 14.60
CA GLU A 699 13.54 -54.18 15.65
C GLU A 699 14.68 -53.16 15.71
N ARG A 700 15.86 -53.50 15.20
CA ARG A 700 17.08 -52.69 15.36
C ARG A 700 17.58 -52.08 14.06
N LEU A 701 17.18 -52.62 12.92
CA LEU A 701 17.52 -52.09 11.61
C LEU A 701 16.81 -50.74 11.44
N LEU A 702 17.56 -49.70 11.12
CA LEU A 702 16.97 -48.40 10.80
C LEU A 702 16.04 -48.57 9.59
N ARG A 703 14.75 -48.26 9.78
CA ARG A 703 13.77 -48.24 8.71
C ARG A 703 13.14 -46.86 8.58
N LEU A 704 13.27 -46.30 7.38
CA LEU A 704 12.81 -44.97 7.03
C LEU A 704 11.43 -45.03 6.34
N PRO A 705 10.60 -43.98 6.45
CA PRO A 705 9.37 -43.86 5.67
C PRO A 705 9.64 -44.07 4.17
N ALA A 706 8.81 -44.89 3.51
CA ALA A 706 8.86 -45.12 2.07
C ALA A 706 7.84 -44.26 1.32
N ALA A 707 7.79 -44.37 -0.02
CA ALA A 707 6.95 -43.53 -0.87
C ALA A 707 5.45 -43.75 -0.60
N ASP A 708 5.08 -44.99 -0.27
CA ASP A 708 3.82 -45.26 0.41
C ASP A 708 4.03 -45.05 1.91
N SER A 709 3.42 -44.00 2.47
CA SER A 709 3.43 -43.63 3.89
C SER A 709 3.15 -44.78 4.87
N ARG A 710 2.58 -45.90 4.40
CA ARG A 710 2.27 -47.11 5.19
C ARG A 710 3.43 -48.11 5.26
N THR A 711 4.40 -48.00 4.37
CA THR A 711 5.54 -48.93 4.28
C THR A 711 6.83 -48.26 4.75
N ARG A 712 7.77 -49.07 5.22
CA ARG A 712 9.08 -48.60 5.67
C ARG A 712 10.17 -49.42 5.02
N THR A 713 11.16 -48.73 4.48
CA THR A 713 12.28 -49.31 3.75
C THR A 713 13.51 -49.34 4.66
N ALA A 714 14.32 -50.38 4.55
CA ALA A 714 15.60 -50.44 5.25
C ALA A 714 16.49 -49.28 4.81
N TRP A 715 17.31 -48.76 5.72
CA TRP A 715 18.14 -47.58 5.44
C TRP A 715 19.08 -47.77 4.24
N ASP A 716 19.49 -49.02 3.96
CA ASP A 716 20.40 -49.35 2.86
C ASP A 716 19.72 -49.52 1.50
N GLU A 717 18.40 -49.29 1.45
CA GLU A 717 17.56 -49.21 0.26
C GLU A 717 16.84 -47.84 0.17
N ALA A 718 17.00 -46.97 1.18
CA ALA A 718 16.25 -45.72 1.30
C ALA A 718 16.94 -44.55 0.60
N GLY A 719 16.47 -44.24 -0.62
CA GLY A 719 16.96 -43.12 -1.43
C GLY A 719 18.28 -43.40 -2.14
N GLN A 720 18.89 -42.37 -2.73
CA GLN A 720 20.08 -42.54 -3.60
C GLN A 720 21.43 -42.34 -2.90
N VAL A 721 21.44 -41.67 -1.75
CA VAL A 721 22.68 -41.23 -1.07
C VAL A 721 22.99 -42.10 0.15
N LEU A 722 22.02 -42.33 1.02
CA LEU A 722 22.21 -43.08 2.27
C LEU A 722 22.75 -44.51 2.07
N PRO A 723 22.36 -45.28 1.03
CA PRO A 723 22.93 -46.61 0.78
C PRO A 723 24.46 -46.63 0.62
N ALA A 724 25.09 -45.52 0.21
CA ALA A 724 26.55 -45.42 0.13
C ALA A 724 27.24 -45.61 1.49
N ALA A 725 26.53 -45.37 2.60
CA ALA A 725 27.03 -45.62 3.96
C ALA A 725 27.35 -47.11 4.23
N ARG A 726 26.87 -48.04 3.38
CA ARG A 726 27.26 -49.47 3.43
C ARG A 726 28.74 -49.67 3.15
N GLU A 727 29.29 -48.88 2.25
CA GLU A 727 30.67 -49.00 1.76
C GLU A 727 31.64 -48.19 2.61
N GLY A 728 31.13 -47.15 3.28
CA GLY A 728 31.86 -46.38 4.28
C GLY A 728 31.49 -44.90 4.24
N LEU A 729 32.09 -44.15 5.16
CA LEU A 729 31.87 -42.71 5.24
C LEU A 729 32.43 -41.95 4.02
N GLU A 730 33.56 -42.39 3.46
CA GLU A 730 34.15 -41.76 2.26
C GLU A 730 33.19 -41.82 1.07
N THR A 731 32.65 -43.01 0.79
CA THR A 731 31.68 -43.20 -0.29
C THR A 731 30.42 -42.36 -0.06
N LEU A 732 29.97 -42.23 1.19
CA LEU A 732 28.82 -41.38 1.54
C LEU A 732 29.10 -39.90 1.25
N ILE A 733 30.28 -39.39 1.61
CA ILE A 733 30.68 -37.99 1.33
C ILE A 733 30.77 -37.76 -0.19
N LEU A 734 31.41 -38.69 -0.93
CA LEU A 734 31.51 -38.61 -2.39
C LEU A 734 30.12 -38.58 -3.03
N ARG A 735 29.24 -39.50 -2.63
CA ARG A 735 27.89 -39.62 -3.19
C ARG A 735 27.02 -38.41 -2.86
N ALA A 736 27.19 -37.83 -1.67
CA ALA A 736 26.51 -36.58 -1.29
C ALA A 736 26.90 -35.43 -2.22
N ARG A 737 28.20 -35.27 -2.50
CA ARG A 737 28.72 -34.25 -3.43
C ARG A 737 28.24 -34.47 -4.86
N GLU A 738 28.29 -35.71 -5.37
CA GLU A 738 27.76 -36.06 -6.70
C GLU A 738 26.26 -35.75 -6.84
N SER A 739 25.46 -36.07 -5.82
CA SER A 739 24.02 -35.83 -5.85
C SER A 739 23.66 -34.33 -5.90
N ALA A 740 24.56 -33.47 -5.40
CA ALA A 740 24.39 -32.02 -5.41
C ALA A 740 24.95 -31.36 -6.68
N SER A 741 25.80 -32.04 -7.47
CA SER A 741 26.36 -31.50 -8.72
C SER A 741 25.56 -31.86 -9.97
N VAL A 742 24.62 -32.81 -9.87
CA VAL A 742 23.74 -33.27 -10.97
C VAL A 742 22.39 -32.54 -10.99
N GLN A 743 22.07 -31.79 -9.93
CA GLN A 743 20.90 -30.91 -9.81
C GLN A 743 21.28 -29.48 -10.20
#